data_AF-B3DX35-F1
#
_entry.id   AF-B3DX35-F1
#
_cell.length_a   1.000
_cell.length_b   1.000
_cell.length_c   1.000
_cell.angle_alpha   90.00
_cell.angle_beta   90.00
_cell.angle_gamma   90.00
#
_symmetry.space_group_name_H-M   'P 1'
#
loop_
_entity.id
_entity.type
_entity.pdbx_description
1 polymer ?
#
loop_
_entity_poly.entity_id
_entity_poly.type
_entity_poly.pdbx_seq_one_letter_code
_entity_poly.pdbx_strand_id
1 'polypeptide(L)'
;MKKKLRIESLEKRYLMHAAPVDHQSHLSAMQGGVALDGVESAGSRNIIVKDWSQFKAADFADKIYNDVTIDNKTGWFNGKSGAFLGFNKLEVEGNLKGSTLEILGLNPTVNNAVQVDGNMVNSSVVSPAAQVEKVEVKGGMEIGKGFMVLTNALGSLEVGGKLLVDGGIIETTSKDLGKVEATKGITLQGGLIGSTSGIGEIESMGKIMESKGSSIFAWSGIGAIKGKELDLNGVVYAYKGITLEGKDGVVIGKEGLIESKRGVVSVKSDDEILNKGVVEGVGVMMDSKGDDPYSLAVENEGTIRALGEGSGEGKVILKAEQNAVQDEGKLIARDGDKGGEVEIEAPWAVLWGKGTVDVRGKDGGGKVILQGTNAVVGPQDVIEASAVDKGNGGQIRILADNTTVVGNLLANGGKDGGSGGSVNIGGLDKLNFGGVIQAESLNKGNGGQIQFTSAGPTTVNGDLFAFGGKDSGNGGSITISAGSELYSNGLWNVSAPDRGHGGTVSLISSGENSFGATLLDQGGRLKGNGGIFFMQSGWIGTDLNGIVDLNARGKGNGGIALLTSMGQTAITGIISAEGGKNGGNAGNITIQSDGTLYQVGQLDLGAPSGTSGTPNLEAPEVSHDLFSAGPAKSPVQHLFVIIGENHSFDNYFGTYLPRQGQTVQDLLTQGIVNPDGSPGPNFSLAAQAIASDTTKYQLDPTHTGLYAHLPQPNTTYAVGQIPDIPDPRFPSNLPNGPFPINKYVGYNSYVGDPVHRFFQMYQQTDLGKHDLYTWVAQTVGIGGANSAPAPTPSNTYQGAVQMGFYNNLGRGGSFIDFLASSGTINDNFHQSIMGGTGANHYGLVSGGLAAVFNVNGKPATPFANQIENPNPAPGTNNFYTNDGYRGGSYINPSDPQAPGIKPILQMLDSLPYKPFMGGDFKPGEYYLVNNYNPGYYANGTPRPIGPNDFNVPPQNTPNIMTDMSGHGVSWNWFSQGWNNGKPSPVFDDLGDPGLFFTNIMKTSLKNNLQGMQQFWTDMKSGNFPAVSFIKPNDINDGHPASSNPALFENFVQNIIQHIQANKKLWYSSAVMITMDESGGYYDNGYIQPLTVFGDGPRIPLIVVSPYAQGGFVDHTYTDHVSIDKYIEANWGIPPIASNTIDNLPNPVTNPSDPYIPENRPAIGDLTTSFHYSTLTPTDKGNIPSAGQFPVGEQKELNGKGGSSPAIQMVPRSQTGGLDLANEDSLGVFRV
;
A
#
# COMPACT_ATOMS: atom_id res chain seq x y z
N MET A 1 -21.40 0.48 46.73
CA MET A 1 -21.30 0.90 48.16
C MET A 1 -20.87 2.36 48.24
N LYS A 2 -20.76 2.92 49.47
CA LYS A 2 -19.99 4.11 49.94
C LYS A 2 -18.93 4.68 48.96
N LYS A 3 -18.55 5.98 48.92
CA LYS A 3 -18.96 7.30 49.50
C LYS A 3 -18.14 8.34 48.69
N LYS A 4 -18.56 9.55 48.28
CA LYS A 4 -19.32 10.68 48.88
C LYS A 4 -18.54 11.56 49.89
N LEU A 5 -18.15 12.77 49.44
CA LEU A 5 -17.92 14.08 50.12
C LEU A 5 -17.81 15.12 48.95
N ARG A 6 -18.13 16.43 48.98
CA ARG A 6 -18.89 17.38 49.83
C ARG A 6 -19.03 18.71 49.00
N ILE A 7 -20.02 19.61 49.13
CA ILE A 7 -21.30 19.62 49.87
C ILE A 7 -22.30 20.66 49.26
N GLU A 8 -23.52 20.66 49.79
CA GLU A 8 -24.60 21.68 49.90
C GLU A 8 -24.21 23.19 50.00
N SER A 9 -25.09 24.20 49.91
CA SER A 9 -26.59 24.31 49.94
C SER A 9 -27.06 25.56 49.14
N LEU A 10 -28.17 25.54 48.37
CA LEU A 10 -29.58 25.89 48.73
C LEU A 10 -29.76 27.33 49.29
N GLU A 11 -30.81 28.11 49.00
CA GLU A 11 -32.28 27.87 48.96
C GLU A 11 -32.98 28.87 47.99
N LYS A 12 -34.26 28.82 47.56
CA LYS A 12 -35.45 27.92 47.51
C LYS A 12 -36.37 28.49 46.37
N ARG A 13 -37.12 27.76 45.53
CA ARG A 13 -38.39 27.00 45.77
C ARG A 13 -39.52 27.88 46.38
N TYR A 14 -40.83 27.80 46.08
CA TYR A 14 -41.79 26.87 45.41
C TYR A 14 -43.10 27.69 45.11
N LEU A 15 -44.22 27.28 44.44
CA LEU A 15 -44.73 26.12 43.66
C LEU A 15 -46.05 26.53 42.92
N MET A 16 -46.46 25.78 41.88
CA MET A 16 -47.88 25.51 41.46
C MET A 16 -48.79 26.69 40.98
N HIS A 17 -49.89 26.48 40.23
CA HIS A 17 -50.22 25.50 39.17
C HIS A 17 -51.46 25.99 38.35
N ALA A 18 -51.51 25.65 37.06
CA ALA A 18 -52.71 25.51 36.19
C ALA A 18 -53.85 26.58 36.15
N ALA A 19 -53.79 27.46 35.13
CA ALA A 19 -54.85 27.72 34.11
C ALA A 19 -56.24 28.35 34.49
N PRO A 20 -57.04 28.89 33.53
CA PRO A 20 -56.73 29.59 32.26
C PRO A 20 -57.56 30.91 32.03
N VAL A 21 -57.52 31.49 30.81
CA VAL A 21 -58.52 32.41 30.15
C VAL A 21 -58.42 33.96 30.33
N ASP A 22 -57.82 34.61 29.31
CA ASP A 22 -58.35 35.73 28.46
C ASP A 22 -58.22 37.27 28.75
N HIS A 23 -58.08 38.01 27.62
CA HIS A 23 -58.24 39.42 27.18
C HIS A 23 -58.00 40.73 28.02
N GLN A 24 -57.16 41.60 27.39
CA GLN A 24 -57.30 43.05 27.08
C GLN A 24 -56.96 44.24 28.02
N SER A 25 -56.29 45.24 27.39
CA SER A 25 -56.31 46.72 27.60
C SER A 25 -55.59 47.33 28.83
N HIS A 26 -54.75 48.38 28.73
CA HIS A 26 -55.02 49.73 28.19
C HIS A 26 -53.73 50.53 27.81
N LEU A 27 -53.87 51.61 27.02
CA LEU A 27 -52.81 52.62 26.71
C LEU A 27 -52.64 53.65 27.85
N SER A 28 -51.50 54.35 28.03
CA SER A 28 -50.99 55.49 27.24
C SER A 28 -49.60 55.94 27.80
N ALA A 29 -48.87 57.00 27.40
CA ALA A 29 -49.14 58.20 26.56
C ALA A 29 -47.83 58.88 26.03
N MET A 30 -48.02 59.94 25.22
CA MET A 30 -47.07 61.01 24.81
C MET A 30 -45.99 60.70 23.76
N GLN A 31 -45.91 61.60 22.77
CA GLN A 31 -45.09 61.54 21.55
C GLN A 31 -44.16 62.76 21.44
N GLY A 32 -43.15 62.67 20.56
CA GLY A 32 -42.21 63.77 20.26
C GLY A 32 -41.57 63.68 18.88
N GLY A 33 -42.33 63.27 17.86
CA GLY A 33 -41.84 63.12 16.49
C GLY A 33 -42.93 63.33 15.44
N VAL A 34 -42.53 63.71 14.23
CA VAL A 34 -43.43 63.79 13.07
C VAL A 34 -43.77 62.36 12.67
N ALA A 35 -45.04 61.97 12.82
CA ALA A 35 -45.50 60.66 12.39
C ALA A 35 -45.49 60.57 10.86
N LEU A 36 -44.73 59.62 10.33
CA LEU A 36 -44.97 59.04 9.01
C LEU A 36 -45.89 57.84 9.25
N ASP A 37 -47.09 57.88 8.69
CA ASP A 37 -48.05 56.78 8.85
C ASP A 37 -47.43 55.46 8.33
N GLY A 38 -47.54 54.40 9.13
CA GLY A 38 -46.91 53.11 8.85
C GLY A 38 -45.54 52.87 9.51
N VAL A 39 -45.01 53.79 10.32
CA VAL A 39 -43.79 53.57 11.14
C VAL A 39 -44.07 53.56 12.64
N GLU A 40 -43.66 52.49 13.32
CA GLU A 40 -43.55 52.43 14.79
C GLU A 40 -42.09 52.68 15.20
N SER A 41 -41.88 53.70 16.05
CA SER A 41 -40.55 54.08 16.54
C SER A 41 -40.16 53.26 17.78
N ALA A 42 -39.37 52.22 17.60
CA ALA A 42 -38.88 51.35 18.69
C ALA A 42 -37.69 51.99 19.44
N GLY A 43 -37.90 53.19 19.98
CA GLY A 43 -36.85 53.98 20.62
C GLY A 43 -35.92 54.68 19.62
N SER A 44 -34.81 55.21 20.10
CA SER A 44 -33.89 56.02 19.29
C SER A 44 -33.04 55.16 18.35
N ARG A 45 -33.43 55.15 17.06
CA ARG A 45 -32.79 54.54 15.87
C ARG A 45 -33.28 53.16 15.39
N ASN A 46 -34.26 52.53 16.03
CA ASN A 46 -34.90 51.33 15.47
C ASN A 46 -36.23 51.69 14.77
N ILE A 47 -36.45 51.16 13.56
CA ILE A 47 -37.65 51.42 12.75
C ILE A 47 -38.28 50.10 12.29
N ILE A 48 -39.60 50.01 12.46
CA ILE A 48 -40.44 49.02 11.77
C ILE A 48 -41.27 49.76 10.71
N VAL A 49 -41.11 49.41 9.43
CA VAL A 49 -41.92 49.95 8.32
C VAL A 49 -42.99 48.94 7.91
N LYS A 50 -44.26 49.31 8.06
CA LYS A 50 -45.41 48.43 7.77
C LYS A 50 -46.08 48.68 6.40
N ASP A 51 -45.83 49.84 5.81
CA ASP A 51 -46.28 50.17 4.45
C ASP A 51 -45.23 51.05 3.74
N TRP A 52 -44.44 50.44 2.85
CA TRP A 52 -43.39 51.14 2.08
C TRP A 52 -43.96 52.02 0.97
N SER A 53 -45.23 51.86 0.57
CA SER A 53 -45.80 52.58 -0.59
C SER A 53 -45.91 54.09 -0.38
N GLN A 54 -45.84 54.54 0.87
CA GLN A 54 -45.92 55.95 1.27
C GLN A 54 -44.55 56.66 1.25
N PHE A 55 -43.45 55.92 1.07
CA PHE A 55 -42.09 56.41 1.18
C PHE A 55 -41.38 56.51 -0.18
N LYS A 56 -40.45 57.45 -0.29
CA LYS A 56 -39.56 57.67 -1.44
C LYS A 56 -38.12 57.37 -1.03
N ALA A 57 -37.25 57.08 -1.99
CA ALA A 57 -35.82 56.88 -1.76
C ALA A 57 -35.16 58.05 -0.97
N ALA A 58 -35.62 59.28 -1.18
CA ALA A 58 -35.12 60.46 -0.48
C ALA A 58 -35.52 60.54 1.01
N ASP A 59 -36.51 59.77 1.47
CA ASP A 59 -36.97 59.81 2.86
C ASP A 59 -36.05 59.00 3.80
N PHE A 60 -35.22 58.11 3.24
CA PHE A 60 -34.20 57.32 3.94
C PHE A 60 -32.75 57.73 3.62
N ALA A 61 -32.56 58.63 2.64
CA ALA A 61 -31.26 59.25 2.40
C ALA A 61 -30.76 59.99 3.65
N ASP A 62 -29.44 59.98 3.85
CA ASP A 62 -28.72 60.69 4.92
C ASP A 62 -29.10 60.34 6.37
N LYS A 63 -29.70 59.16 6.62
CA LYS A 63 -30.14 58.72 7.97
C LYS A 63 -29.62 57.32 8.35
N ILE A 64 -28.77 57.28 9.37
CA ILE A 64 -28.26 56.04 9.98
C ILE A 64 -29.26 55.53 11.02
N TYR A 65 -29.66 54.27 10.88
CA TYR A 65 -30.46 53.51 11.83
C TYR A 65 -29.60 52.47 12.56
N ASN A 66 -30.17 51.83 13.58
CA ASN A 66 -29.55 50.70 14.26
C ASN A 66 -30.14 49.40 13.68
N ASP A 67 -31.43 49.13 13.94
CA ASP A 67 -32.14 48.01 13.33
C ASP A 67 -33.31 48.51 12.46
N VAL A 68 -33.47 47.94 11.27
CA VAL A 68 -34.57 48.22 10.34
C VAL A 68 -35.33 46.93 10.05
N THR A 69 -36.63 46.90 10.37
CA THR A 69 -37.53 45.80 10.02
C THR A 69 -38.56 46.28 8.99
N ILE A 70 -38.73 45.56 7.89
CA ILE A 70 -39.80 45.78 6.92
C ILE A 70 -40.82 44.66 7.10
N ASP A 71 -41.97 44.96 7.73
CA ASP A 71 -43.02 43.98 8.04
C ASP A 71 -44.28 44.25 7.19
N ASN A 72 -44.42 43.50 6.08
CA ASN A 72 -45.59 43.57 5.21
C ASN A 72 -46.15 42.17 4.91
N LYS A 73 -46.74 41.58 5.96
CA LYS A 73 -47.45 40.30 5.90
C LYS A 73 -48.80 40.35 5.15
N THR A 74 -49.30 41.52 4.74
CA THR A 74 -50.69 41.70 4.25
C THR A 74 -50.88 42.37 2.87
N GLY A 75 -49.83 42.89 2.23
CA GLY A 75 -49.93 43.58 0.94
C GLY A 75 -48.78 43.28 -0.02
N TRP A 76 -48.93 43.66 -1.29
CA TRP A 76 -47.86 43.58 -2.30
C TRP A 76 -47.18 44.94 -2.46
N PHE A 77 -45.86 45.01 -2.25
CA PHE A 77 -45.09 46.21 -2.57
C PHE A 77 -45.07 46.49 -4.08
N ASN A 78 -44.90 47.76 -4.47
CA ASN A 78 -44.84 48.19 -5.87
C ASN A 78 -44.11 49.55 -5.94
N GLY A 79 -42.78 49.56 -6.03
CA GLY A 79 -41.97 50.77 -5.90
C GLY A 79 -40.78 50.82 -6.87
N LYS A 80 -40.35 52.04 -7.24
CA LYS A 80 -39.03 52.24 -7.87
C LYS A 80 -37.95 52.26 -6.79
N SER A 81 -36.75 51.83 -7.17
CA SER A 81 -35.58 51.61 -6.31
C SER A 81 -35.36 52.68 -5.24
N GLY A 82 -35.07 52.21 -4.03
CA GLY A 82 -34.68 53.03 -2.88
C GLY A 82 -33.43 52.43 -2.23
N ALA A 83 -32.51 53.32 -1.84
CA ALA A 83 -31.25 52.99 -1.19
C ALA A 83 -31.30 53.34 0.30
N PHE A 84 -30.62 52.53 1.12
CA PHE A 84 -30.47 52.75 2.56
C PHE A 84 -29.02 53.14 2.88
N LEU A 85 -28.84 54.17 3.72
CA LEU A 85 -27.53 54.67 4.15
C LEU A 85 -27.30 54.42 5.65
N GLY A 86 -27.06 53.15 5.99
CA GLY A 86 -26.55 52.70 7.30
C GLY A 86 -27.58 52.07 8.24
N PHE A 87 -27.34 50.80 8.57
CA PHE A 87 -28.00 50.02 9.62
C PHE A 87 -27.04 48.91 10.09
N ASN A 88 -27.25 48.39 11.30
CA ASN A 88 -26.54 47.22 11.85
C ASN A 88 -27.28 45.92 11.45
N LYS A 89 -28.61 45.89 11.61
CA LYS A 89 -29.46 44.80 11.10
C LYS A 89 -30.52 45.33 10.13
N LEU A 90 -30.67 44.67 8.99
CA LEU A 90 -31.87 44.76 8.14
C LEU A 90 -32.60 43.42 8.15
N GLU A 91 -33.90 43.45 8.44
CA GLU A 91 -34.79 42.28 8.47
C GLU A 91 -36.01 42.56 7.59
N VAL A 92 -36.24 41.72 6.59
CA VAL A 92 -37.36 41.88 5.64
C VAL A 92 -38.29 40.70 5.76
N GLU A 93 -39.56 40.95 6.10
CA GLU A 93 -40.64 39.97 6.25
C GLU A 93 -41.86 40.41 5.43
N GLY A 94 -42.09 39.83 4.24
CA GLY A 94 -43.30 40.18 3.47
C GLY A 94 -43.35 39.77 2.00
N ASN A 95 -44.32 40.34 1.26
CA ASN A 95 -44.54 40.05 -0.17
C ASN A 95 -44.11 41.22 -1.10
N LEU A 96 -43.00 41.06 -1.82
CA LEU A 96 -42.44 42.05 -2.74
C LEU A 96 -42.92 41.83 -4.19
N LYS A 97 -43.19 42.91 -4.94
CA LYS A 97 -43.53 42.84 -6.37
C LYS A 97 -42.82 43.91 -7.19
N GLY A 98 -42.35 43.54 -8.38
CA GLY A 98 -41.98 44.47 -9.46
C GLY A 98 -40.91 45.52 -9.12
N SER A 99 -40.09 45.29 -8.08
CA SER A 99 -39.24 46.31 -7.46
C SER A 99 -37.77 45.86 -7.44
N THR A 100 -36.84 46.79 -7.66
CA THR A 100 -35.41 46.54 -7.43
C THR A 100 -35.06 46.98 -6.01
N LEU A 101 -34.52 46.08 -5.20
CA LEU A 101 -33.95 46.39 -3.89
C LEU A 101 -32.42 46.48 -4.03
N GLU A 102 -31.89 47.69 -3.83
CA GLU A 102 -30.48 48.02 -4.03
C GLU A 102 -29.91 48.61 -2.73
N ILE A 103 -29.11 47.83 -2.02
CA ILE A 103 -28.62 48.19 -0.67
C ILE A 103 -27.28 48.91 -0.78
N LEU A 104 -27.28 50.24 -0.60
CA LEU A 104 -26.11 51.11 -0.83
C LEU A 104 -25.60 51.84 0.44
N GLY A 105 -25.06 51.08 1.40
CA GLY A 105 -23.88 51.54 2.15
C GLY A 105 -23.95 51.76 3.67
N LEU A 106 -22.87 51.30 4.31
CA LEU A 106 -22.14 51.89 5.45
C LEU A 106 -22.79 52.05 6.84
N ASN A 107 -22.35 51.19 7.77
CA ASN A 107 -21.82 51.65 9.06
C ASN A 107 -20.45 50.96 9.33
N PRO A 108 -19.32 51.68 9.31
CA PRO A 108 -17.97 51.07 9.36
C PRO A 108 -17.48 50.71 10.79
N THR A 109 -18.37 50.68 11.79
CA THR A 109 -17.98 50.54 13.21
C THR A 109 -18.74 49.45 13.99
N VAL A 110 -19.59 48.67 13.31
CA VAL A 110 -20.43 47.62 13.92
C VAL A 110 -20.53 46.44 12.96
N ASN A 111 -20.66 45.22 13.50
CA ASN A 111 -20.96 44.01 12.75
C ASN A 111 -22.33 44.15 12.06
N ASN A 112 -22.36 44.12 10.73
CA ASN A 112 -23.55 44.36 9.93
C ASN A 112 -24.10 43.04 9.35
N ALA A 113 -25.39 42.77 9.53
CA ALA A 113 -26.05 41.56 9.06
C ALA A 113 -27.38 41.85 8.33
N VAL A 114 -27.66 41.08 7.27
CA VAL A 114 -28.90 41.18 6.48
C VAL A 114 -29.66 39.86 6.49
N GLN A 115 -30.92 39.88 6.92
CA GLN A 115 -31.81 38.73 7.02
C GLN A 115 -33.07 38.94 6.17
N VAL A 116 -33.47 37.94 5.38
CA VAL A 116 -34.62 38.05 4.45
C VAL A 116 -35.53 36.82 4.54
N ASP A 117 -36.84 37.06 4.67
CA ASP A 117 -37.91 36.05 4.67
C ASP A 117 -39.16 36.54 3.90
N GLY A 118 -39.80 35.63 3.15
CA GLY A 118 -41.02 35.91 2.39
C GLY A 118 -40.87 35.96 0.86
N ASN A 119 -42.00 36.10 0.18
CA ASN A 119 -42.11 35.89 -1.27
C ASN A 119 -41.82 37.17 -2.08
N MET A 120 -41.12 37.02 -3.20
CA MET A 120 -40.84 38.08 -4.16
C MET A 120 -41.37 37.70 -5.55
N VAL A 121 -41.91 38.66 -6.30
CA VAL A 121 -42.44 38.41 -7.65
C VAL A 121 -41.96 39.48 -8.61
N ASN A 122 -41.18 39.08 -9.61
CA ASN A 122 -40.56 39.97 -10.61
C ASN A 122 -39.72 41.09 -9.97
N SER A 123 -38.98 40.76 -8.91
CA SER A 123 -38.09 41.69 -8.20
C SER A 123 -36.64 41.27 -8.42
N SER A 124 -35.72 42.23 -8.39
CA SER A 124 -34.28 41.96 -8.40
C SER A 124 -33.66 42.51 -7.12
N VAL A 125 -32.91 41.66 -6.43
CA VAL A 125 -32.03 42.06 -5.33
C VAL A 125 -30.61 42.14 -5.89
N VAL A 126 -29.91 43.22 -5.55
CA VAL A 126 -28.47 43.42 -5.78
C VAL A 126 -27.89 44.08 -4.52
N SER A 127 -26.76 43.59 -4.01
CA SER A 127 -26.20 43.99 -2.71
C SER A 127 -24.75 44.51 -2.80
N PRO A 128 -24.48 45.69 -3.39
CA PRO A 128 -23.12 46.21 -3.51
C PRO A 128 -22.77 47.17 -2.35
N ALA A 129 -22.28 46.61 -1.23
CA ALA A 129 -21.64 47.37 -0.16
C ALA A 129 -20.51 46.55 0.49
N ALA A 130 -19.26 46.97 0.29
CA ALA A 130 -18.06 46.21 0.68
C ALA A 130 -17.72 46.30 2.20
N GLN A 131 -18.69 46.13 3.11
CA GLN A 131 -18.52 46.00 4.58
C GLN A 131 -19.73 45.31 5.28
N VAL A 132 -20.11 44.10 4.85
CA VAL A 132 -21.16 43.27 5.49
C VAL A 132 -20.55 41.95 5.97
N GLU A 133 -20.77 41.56 7.22
CA GLU A 133 -20.13 40.37 7.79
C GLU A 133 -20.89 39.08 7.46
N LYS A 134 -22.24 39.13 7.42
CA LYS A 134 -23.07 37.98 7.06
C LYS A 134 -24.36 38.40 6.33
N VAL A 135 -24.71 37.67 5.28
CA VAL A 135 -26.03 37.69 4.63
C VAL A 135 -26.69 36.32 4.87
N GLU A 136 -27.95 36.29 5.31
CA GLU A 136 -28.54 35.08 5.89
C GLU A 136 -30.00 34.86 5.44
N VAL A 137 -30.25 33.78 4.70
CA VAL A 137 -31.58 33.39 4.21
C VAL A 137 -32.12 32.24 5.06
N LYS A 138 -32.87 32.58 6.12
CA LYS A 138 -33.54 31.62 7.02
C LYS A 138 -34.90 31.15 6.52
N GLY A 139 -35.51 31.95 5.65
CA GLY A 139 -36.93 31.91 5.34
C GLY A 139 -37.37 31.07 4.13
N GLY A 140 -38.63 31.25 3.75
CA GLY A 140 -39.18 30.77 2.49
C GLY A 140 -39.18 31.88 1.44
N MET A 141 -38.15 31.94 0.60
CA MET A 141 -37.99 32.94 -0.44
C MET A 141 -38.33 32.36 -1.82
N GLU A 142 -39.47 32.78 -2.38
CA GLU A 142 -39.81 32.53 -3.78
C GLU A 142 -39.52 33.78 -4.64
N ILE A 143 -39.08 33.61 -5.89
CA ILE A 143 -38.84 34.70 -6.85
C ILE A 143 -39.53 34.36 -8.17
N GLY A 144 -40.48 35.20 -8.59
CA GLY A 144 -41.06 35.15 -9.93
C GLY A 144 -40.05 35.47 -11.06
N LYS A 145 -40.54 35.63 -12.29
CA LYS A 145 -39.70 35.88 -13.48
C LYS A 145 -38.81 37.11 -13.32
N GLY A 146 -37.51 36.92 -13.18
CA GLY A 146 -36.54 37.96 -12.83
C GLY A 146 -35.09 37.48 -12.86
N PHE A 147 -34.21 38.17 -12.13
CA PHE A 147 -32.79 37.86 -11.95
C PHE A 147 -32.36 38.28 -10.54
N MET A 148 -31.60 37.44 -9.84
CA MET A 148 -31.09 37.72 -8.49
C MET A 148 -29.56 37.66 -8.47
N VAL A 149 -28.95 38.67 -7.86
CA VAL A 149 -27.52 38.70 -7.57
C VAL A 149 -27.33 38.98 -6.09
N LEU A 150 -26.93 37.97 -5.33
CA LEU A 150 -26.54 38.11 -3.93
C LEU A 150 -25.02 38.21 -3.88
N THR A 151 -24.47 39.38 -3.58
CA THR A 151 -23.03 39.51 -3.34
C THR A 151 -22.72 39.91 -1.91
N ASN A 152 -21.65 39.34 -1.37
CA ASN A 152 -21.02 39.83 -0.15
C ASN A 152 -19.50 39.71 -0.28
N ALA A 153 -18.83 40.82 -0.63
CA ALA A 153 -17.40 40.81 -0.87
C ALA A 153 -16.53 40.80 0.41
N LEU A 154 -17.11 41.10 1.58
CA LEU A 154 -16.41 41.24 2.87
C LEU A 154 -16.92 40.31 4.00
N GLY A 155 -17.82 39.37 3.71
CA GLY A 155 -18.29 38.40 4.69
C GLY A 155 -19.04 37.23 4.06
N SER A 156 -19.63 36.37 4.88
CA SER A 156 -20.26 35.13 4.41
C SER A 156 -21.68 35.32 3.90
N LEU A 157 -22.16 34.31 3.17
CA LEU A 157 -23.54 34.13 2.72
C LEU A 157 -24.05 32.75 3.15
N GLU A 158 -25.04 32.68 4.03
CA GLU A 158 -25.66 31.43 4.46
C GLU A 158 -27.10 31.29 3.92
N VAL A 159 -27.40 30.15 3.31
CA VAL A 159 -28.76 29.75 2.92
C VAL A 159 -29.20 28.53 3.72
N GLY A 160 -29.83 28.77 4.88
CA GLY A 160 -30.48 27.71 5.69
C GLY A 160 -31.94 27.43 5.30
N GLY A 161 -32.59 28.35 4.60
CA GLY A 161 -34.00 28.30 4.21
C GLY A 161 -34.27 27.66 2.82
N LYS A 162 -35.46 27.94 2.26
CA LYS A 162 -35.82 27.55 0.89
C LYS A 162 -35.78 28.77 -0.02
N LEU A 163 -34.85 28.79 -0.97
CA LEU A 163 -34.75 29.74 -2.08
C LEU A 163 -35.28 29.08 -3.37
N LEU A 164 -36.33 29.64 -3.99
CA LEU A 164 -36.95 29.15 -5.22
C LEU A 164 -37.04 30.29 -6.24
N VAL A 165 -36.64 30.04 -7.48
CA VAL A 165 -36.66 31.01 -8.58
C VAL A 165 -37.40 30.43 -9.79
N ASP A 166 -38.24 31.25 -10.43
CA ASP A 166 -39.07 30.85 -11.58
C ASP A 166 -38.64 31.55 -12.88
N GLY A 167 -37.65 30.96 -13.58
CA GLY A 167 -37.17 31.44 -14.88
C GLY A 167 -36.13 32.55 -14.76
N GLY A 168 -35.25 32.48 -13.77
CA GLY A 168 -34.24 33.50 -13.47
C GLY A 168 -32.89 32.91 -13.07
N ILE A 169 -31.80 33.60 -13.39
CA ILE A 169 -30.45 33.21 -12.94
C ILE A 169 -30.31 33.59 -11.45
N ILE A 170 -29.55 32.78 -10.71
CA ILE A 170 -29.04 33.11 -9.39
C ILE A 170 -27.53 33.26 -9.54
N GLU A 171 -26.99 34.41 -9.17
CA GLU A 171 -25.54 34.62 -9.02
C GLU A 171 -25.26 34.92 -7.54
N THR A 172 -24.53 34.02 -6.87
CA THR A 172 -24.02 34.24 -5.52
C THR A 172 -22.51 34.43 -5.60
N THR A 173 -21.97 35.57 -5.14
CA THR A 173 -20.52 35.82 -5.26
C THR A 173 -19.92 36.68 -4.15
N SER A 174 -18.70 36.33 -3.72
CA SER A 174 -17.90 37.19 -2.83
C SER A 174 -17.03 38.23 -3.58
N LYS A 175 -17.43 38.68 -4.77
CA LYS A 175 -16.76 39.74 -5.55
C LYS A 175 -17.53 41.06 -5.48
N ASP A 176 -16.78 42.16 -5.43
CA ASP A 176 -17.30 43.47 -5.79
C ASP A 176 -17.54 43.51 -7.32
N LEU A 177 -18.79 43.70 -7.73
CA LEU A 177 -19.19 43.85 -9.13
C LEU A 177 -19.12 45.31 -9.62
N GLY A 178 -18.80 46.26 -8.73
CA GLY A 178 -18.90 47.68 -9.01
C GLY A 178 -20.34 48.11 -9.29
N LYS A 179 -20.50 49.12 -10.16
CA LYS A 179 -21.80 49.75 -10.44
C LYS A 179 -22.52 49.05 -11.58
N VAL A 180 -23.56 48.28 -11.27
CA VAL A 180 -24.37 47.54 -12.26
C VAL A 180 -25.48 48.43 -12.84
N GLU A 181 -25.30 48.98 -14.05
CA GLU A 181 -26.34 49.78 -14.71
C GLU A 181 -27.45 48.90 -15.33
N ALA A 182 -28.57 48.77 -14.62
CA ALA A 182 -29.71 47.94 -14.98
C ALA A 182 -30.54 48.47 -16.18
N THR A 183 -29.97 48.41 -17.40
CA THR A 183 -30.62 48.92 -18.63
C THR A 183 -30.79 47.86 -19.72
N LYS A 184 -32.00 47.30 -19.84
CA LYS A 184 -32.52 46.46 -20.95
C LYS A 184 -31.56 45.39 -21.52
N GLY A 185 -31.57 44.21 -20.91
CA GLY A 185 -31.00 42.99 -21.51
C GLY A 185 -29.49 42.89 -21.30
N ILE A 186 -29.12 42.47 -20.09
CA ILE A 186 -27.71 42.32 -19.70
C ILE A 186 -27.15 41.05 -20.37
N THR A 187 -26.29 41.24 -21.35
CA THR A 187 -25.28 40.25 -21.75
C THR A 187 -23.98 40.63 -21.05
N LEU A 188 -23.45 39.78 -20.16
CA LEU A 188 -22.17 40.01 -19.49
C LEU A 188 -20.98 39.77 -20.45
N GLN A 189 -20.78 40.69 -21.39
CA GLN A 189 -19.56 40.79 -22.22
C GLN A 189 -18.65 41.89 -21.66
N GLY A 190 -17.91 41.57 -20.59
CA GLY A 190 -16.89 42.42 -20.01
C GLY A 190 -16.05 41.65 -19.00
N GLY A 191 -14.72 41.77 -19.09
CA GLY A 191 -13.82 41.16 -18.12
C GLY A 191 -13.98 41.81 -16.74
N LEU A 192 -14.21 41.00 -15.71
CA LEU A 192 -14.43 41.47 -14.34
C LEU A 192 -13.12 42.02 -13.75
N ILE A 193 -13.11 43.33 -13.44
CA ILE A 193 -11.97 44.02 -12.81
C ILE A 193 -12.03 43.79 -11.30
N GLY A 194 -10.99 43.19 -10.71
CA GLY A 194 -10.95 42.89 -9.27
C GLY A 194 -10.43 44.05 -8.41
N SER A 195 -11.05 44.26 -7.24
CA SER A 195 -10.49 45.01 -6.11
C SER A 195 -9.74 44.06 -5.16
N THR A 196 -8.77 44.58 -4.39
CA THR A 196 -7.73 43.77 -3.71
C THR A 196 -7.96 43.52 -2.22
N SER A 197 -9.21 43.57 -1.74
CA SER A 197 -9.53 43.40 -0.31
C SER A 197 -10.88 42.69 -0.11
N GLY A 198 -10.87 41.42 0.31
CA GLY A 198 -12.07 40.60 0.48
C GLY A 198 -11.93 39.33 1.34
N ILE A 199 -12.95 39.05 2.13
CA ILE A 199 -13.16 37.82 2.92
C ILE A 199 -14.60 37.38 2.63
N GLY A 200 -14.86 36.09 2.44
CA GLY A 200 -16.24 35.63 2.20
C GLY A 200 -16.32 34.16 1.86
N GLU A 201 -17.08 33.42 2.67
CA GLU A 201 -17.49 32.03 2.47
C GLU A 201 -18.95 31.97 1.96
N ILE A 202 -19.35 30.82 1.40
CA ILE A 202 -20.75 30.55 1.05
C ILE A 202 -21.13 29.19 1.63
N GLU A 203 -22.15 29.18 2.50
CA GLU A 203 -22.72 27.99 3.12
C GLU A 203 -24.17 27.78 2.63
N SER A 204 -24.54 26.55 2.28
CA SER A 204 -25.93 26.21 1.94
C SER A 204 -26.37 24.92 2.60
N MET A 205 -27.07 25.05 3.73
CA MET A 205 -27.76 23.94 4.44
C MET A 205 -29.22 23.75 3.97
N GLY A 206 -29.73 24.69 3.16
CA GLY A 206 -31.12 24.81 2.75
C GLY A 206 -31.46 24.16 1.40
N LYS A 207 -32.40 24.77 0.67
CA LYS A 207 -32.78 24.35 -0.69
C LYS A 207 -32.82 25.52 -1.66
N ILE A 208 -31.91 25.54 -2.63
CA ILE A 208 -31.84 26.48 -3.75
C ILE A 208 -32.42 25.78 -4.99
N MET A 209 -33.41 26.36 -5.67
CA MET A 209 -34.08 25.72 -6.81
C MET A 209 -34.46 26.71 -7.92
N GLU A 210 -33.99 26.49 -9.16
CA GLU A 210 -34.48 27.17 -10.37
C GLU A 210 -35.45 26.25 -11.14
N SER A 211 -36.66 26.72 -11.42
CA SER A 211 -37.75 25.85 -11.88
C SER A 211 -38.10 25.92 -13.38
N LYS A 212 -37.79 26.99 -14.13
CA LYS A 212 -38.30 27.18 -15.52
C LYS A 212 -37.36 27.92 -16.49
N GLY A 213 -36.05 27.68 -16.44
CA GLY A 213 -35.22 27.75 -17.65
C GLY A 213 -33.96 28.61 -17.58
N SER A 214 -33.26 28.61 -16.46
CA SER A 214 -32.02 29.36 -16.21
C SER A 214 -30.98 28.49 -15.51
N SER A 215 -29.77 29.04 -15.35
CA SER A 215 -28.64 28.39 -14.67
C SER A 215 -28.38 29.04 -13.31
N ILE A 216 -27.68 28.32 -12.43
CA ILE A 216 -27.20 28.83 -11.13
C ILE A 216 -25.68 29.02 -11.20
N PHE A 217 -25.18 30.13 -10.65
CA PHE A 217 -23.76 30.42 -10.45
C PHE A 217 -23.50 30.71 -8.97
N ALA A 218 -22.54 30.01 -8.37
CA ALA A 218 -22.06 30.27 -7.01
C ALA A 218 -20.54 30.34 -6.98
N TRP A 219 -19.98 31.40 -6.39
CA TRP A 219 -18.55 31.66 -6.47
C TRP A 219 -17.94 32.35 -5.23
N SER A 220 -16.96 31.70 -4.57
CA SER A 220 -16.20 32.26 -3.45
C SER A 220 -14.76 32.65 -3.80
N GLY A 221 -14.33 33.81 -3.30
CA GLY A 221 -12.92 34.23 -3.15
C GLY A 221 -12.31 35.10 -4.26
N ILE A 222 -11.84 36.30 -3.90
CA ILE A 222 -10.60 36.89 -4.44
C ILE A 222 -9.76 37.41 -3.26
N GLY A 223 -8.56 36.85 -3.06
CA GLY A 223 -7.64 37.31 -2.04
C GLY A 223 -6.40 36.41 -1.86
N ALA A 224 -5.43 36.91 -1.08
CA ALA A 224 -4.18 36.23 -0.74
C ALA A 224 -4.16 35.76 0.73
N ILE A 225 -5.30 35.29 1.24
CA ILE A 225 -5.48 34.77 2.60
C ILE A 225 -6.30 33.49 2.48
N LYS A 226 -5.68 32.36 2.85
CA LYS A 226 -6.21 31.00 2.72
C LYS A 226 -7.27 30.69 3.78
N GLY A 227 -8.34 30.00 3.40
CA GLY A 227 -9.31 29.38 4.30
C GLY A 227 -10.78 29.72 3.99
N LYS A 228 -11.17 29.77 2.71
CA LYS A 228 -12.53 30.14 2.25
C LYS A 228 -13.10 29.10 1.28
N GLU A 229 -13.74 28.09 1.86
CA GLU A 229 -14.44 27.04 1.11
C GLU A 229 -15.83 27.51 0.63
N LEU A 230 -16.39 26.74 -0.31
CA LEU A 230 -17.81 26.75 -0.68
C LEU A 230 -18.43 25.45 -0.14
N ASP A 231 -19.19 25.51 0.96
CA ASP A 231 -19.77 24.31 1.60
C ASP A 231 -21.27 24.14 1.28
N LEU A 232 -21.61 22.96 0.75
CA LEU A 232 -22.92 22.60 0.24
C LEU A 232 -23.46 21.35 0.93
N ASN A 233 -24.07 21.57 2.11
CA ASN A 233 -24.76 20.57 2.92
C ASN A 233 -26.31 20.55 2.68
N GLY A 234 -26.75 20.94 1.48
CA GLY A 234 -28.16 21.11 1.13
C GLY A 234 -28.47 20.82 -0.34
N VAL A 235 -29.66 21.21 -0.81
CA VAL A 235 -30.12 20.92 -2.18
C VAL A 235 -29.90 22.12 -3.11
N VAL A 236 -29.26 21.93 -4.25
CA VAL A 236 -29.11 22.92 -5.33
C VAL A 236 -29.65 22.33 -6.64
N TYR A 237 -30.81 22.80 -7.10
CA TYR A 237 -31.50 22.31 -8.30
C TYR A 237 -31.57 23.39 -9.39
N ALA A 238 -31.28 23.05 -10.65
CA ALA A 238 -31.45 23.96 -11.79
C ALA A 238 -32.03 23.28 -13.03
N TYR A 239 -32.69 24.06 -13.91
CA TYR A 239 -33.22 23.53 -15.15
C TYR A 239 -32.19 23.46 -16.30
N LYS A 240 -31.21 24.38 -16.39
CA LYS A 240 -30.26 24.47 -17.53
C LYS A 240 -28.77 24.25 -17.22
N GLY A 241 -28.36 24.16 -15.97
CA GLY A 241 -26.94 24.06 -15.62
C GLY A 241 -26.62 24.70 -14.27
N ILE A 242 -25.51 24.26 -13.68
CA ILE A 242 -25.00 24.78 -12.41
C ILE A 242 -23.50 24.99 -12.57
N THR A 243 -22.99 26.13 -12.11
CA THR A 243 -21.56 26.41 -12.01
C THR A 243 -21.23 26.79 -10.57
N LEU A 244 -20.31 26.04 -9.98
CA LEU A 244 -19.74 26.24 -8.66
C LEU A 244 -18.25 26.52 -8.83
N GLU A 245 -17.74 27.57 -8.19
CA GLU A 245 -16.32 27.93 -8.23
C GLU A 245 -15.92 28.34 -6.80
N GLY A 246 -14.88 27.75 -6.22
CA GLY A 246 -14.50 28.07 -4.83
C GLY A 246 -13.01 28.13 -4.71
N LYS A 247 -12.46 29.31 -4.40
CA LYS A 247 -11.02 29.54 -4.54
C LYS A 247 -10.20 28.61 -3.65
N ASP A 248 -10.39 28.67 -2.34
CA ASP A 248 -9.61 27.87 -1.39
C ASP A 248 -10.25 26.51 -1.11
N GLY A 249 -11.30 26.12 -1.86
CA GLY A 249 -11.93 24.79 -1.82
C GLY A 249 -13.42 24.80 -2.18
N VAL A 250 -13.95 23.63 -2.57
CA VAL A 250 -15.40 23.35 -2.70
C VAL A 250 -15.74 22.03 -2.00
N VAL A 251 -16.60 22.08 -0.99
CA VAL A 251 -17.05 20.91 -0.22
C VAL A 251 -18.53 20.65 -0.49
N ILE A 252 -18.87 19.40 -0.81
CA ILE A 252 -20.24 18.93 -0.98
C ILE A 252 -20.48 17.85 0.06
N GLY A 253 -21.10 18.21 1.18
CA GLY A 253 -21.29 17.32 2.32
C GLY A 253 -22.24 16.14 2.07
N LYS A 254 -22.39 15.25 3.06
CA LYS A 254 -23.11 13.96 2.90
C LYS A 254 -24.61 14.08 2.64
N GLU A 255 -25.22 15.20 3.02
CA GLU A 255 -26.62 15.54 2.71
C GLU A 255 -26.74 16.45 1.45
N GLY A 256 -25.62 16.81 0.83
CA GLY A 256 -25.56 17.67 -0.35
C GLY A 256 -26.11 16.98 -1.61
N LEU A 257 -27.02 17.66 -2.31
CA LEU A 257 -27.61 17.21 -3.57
C LEU A 257 -27.60 18.34 -4.59
N ILE A 258 -26.78 18.20 -5.63
CA ILE A 258 -26.70 19.14 -6.76
C ILE A 258 -27.32 18.46 -7.98
N GLU A 259 -28.40 19.02 -8.54
CA GLU A 259 -29.17 18.42 -9.65
C GLU A 259 -29.41 19.43 -10.80
N SER A 260 -28.97 19.12 -12.02
CA SER A 260 -29.19 19.93 -13.22
C SER A 260 -29.95 19.17 -14.30
N LYS A 261 -31.21 19.54 -14.52
CA LYS A 261 -32.14 18.73 -15.33
C LYS A 261 -31.88 18.68 -16.84
N ARG A 262 -31.29 19.73 -17.43
CA ARG A 262 -31.01 19.81 -18.89
C ARG A 262 -29.71 20.52 -19.25
N GLY A 263 -28.72 20.49 -18.37
CA GLY A 263 -27.39 21.00 -18.69
C GLY A 263 -26.32 20.55 -17.70
N VAL A 264 -25.10 20.99 -17.95
CA VAL A 264 -23.91 20.51 -17.25
C VAL A 264 -23.84 21.12 -15.84
N VAL A 265 -23.35 20.32 -14.88
CA VAL A 265 -22.84 20.80 -13.60
C VAL A 265 -21.33 20.97 -13.73
N SER A 266 -20.79 22.15 -13.43
CA SER A 266 -19.35 22.41 -13.39
C SER A 266 -18.95 22.87 -12.01
N VAL A 267 -17.91 22.26 -11.45
CA VAL A 267 -17.29 22.59 -10.16
C VAL A 267 -15.83 22.93 -10.41
N LYS A 268 -15.34 24.03 -9.83
CA LYS A 268 -13.98 24.54 -10.02
C LYS A 268 -13.34 24.98 -8.71
N SER A 269 -12.03 24.80 -8.59
CA SER A 269 -11.26 25.33 -7.46
C SER A 269 -9.83 25.71 -7.86
N ASP A 270 -9.18 26.57 -7.06
CA ASP A 270 -7.72 26.70 -7.10
C ASP A 270 -7.05 25.62 -6.20
N ASP A 271 -7.76 25.00 -5.25
CA ASP A 271 -7.21 24.08 -4.25
C ASP A 271 -7.87 22.69 -4.27
N GLU A 272 -8.91 22.43 -3.45
CA GLU A 272 -9.54 21.12 -3.26
C GLU A 272 -11.02 21.10 -3.73
N ILE A 273 -11.47 20.00 -4.34
CA ILE A 273 -12.89 19.71 -4.58
C ILE A 273 -13.26 18.39 -3.91
N LEU A 274 -14.04 18.46 -2.84
CA LEU A 274 -14.38 17.32 -2.00
C LEU A 274 -15.88 16.98 -2.10
N ASN A 275 -16.21 15.89 -2.80
CA ASN A 275 -17.60 15.42 -2.90
C ASN A 275 -17.88 14.21 -2.00
N LYS A 276 -18.75 14.42 -1.01
CA LYS A 276 -19.29 13.42 -0.09
C LYS A 276 -20.80 13.20 -0.29
N GLY A 277 -21.45 13.97 -1.16
CA GLY A 277 -22.88 13.94 -1.46
C GLY A 277 -23.22 13.38 -2.84
N VAL A 278 -24.22 13.98 -3.51
CA VAL A 278 -24.70 13.58 -4.84
C VAL A 278 -24.65 14.75 -5.82
N VAL A 279 -24.04 14.53 -6.99
CA VAL A 279 -23.97 15.49 -8.09
C VAL A 279 -24.54 14.86 -9.37
N GLU A 280 -25.62 15.41 -9.91
CA GLU A 280 -26.33 14.89 -11.07
C GLU A 280 -26.58 15.99 -12.12
N GLY A 281 -26.28 15.70 -13.38
CA GLY A 281 -26.50 16.60 -14.50
C GLY A 281 -26.64 15.85 -15.81
N VAL A 282 -26.83 16.54 -16.95
CA VAL A 282 -26.68 15.86 -18.26
C VAL A 282 -25.22 15.48 -18.50
N GLY A 283 -24.30 16.31 -18.00
CA GLY A 283 -22.89 16.06 -17.82
C GLY A 283 -22.40 16.69 -16.52
N VAL A 284 -21.25 16.26 -16.00
CA VAL A 284 -20.61 16.81 -14.80
C VAL A 284 -19.11 17.02 -15.05
N MET A 285 -18.58 18.14 -14.59
CA MET A 285 -17.15 18.48 -14.63
C MET A 285 -16.68 18.95 -13.25
N MET A 286 -15.59 18.40 -12.75
CA MET A 286 -14.84 18.90 -11.59
C MET A 286 -13.41 19.18 -12.04
N ASP A 287 -12.89 20.36 -11.75
CA ASP A 287 -11.69 20.91 -12.40
C ASP A 287 -10.93 21.81 -11.42
N SER A 288 -9.85 21.29 -10.83
CA SER A 288 -9.05 22.00 -9.81
C SER A 288 -7.60 22.23 -10.23
N LYS A 289 -6.93 23.21 -9.61
CA LYS A 289 -5.48 23.41 -9.80
C LYS A 289 -4.62 22.65 -8.80
N GLY A 290 -5.11 22.39 -7.59
CA GLY A 290 -4.32 21.78 -6.52
C GLY A 290 -3.18 22.68 -6.02
N ASP A 291 -3.45 23.95 -5.73
CA ASP A 291 -2.43 24.92 -5.27
C ASP A 291 -1.81 24.56 -3.91
N ASP A 292 -2.44 23.74 -3.06
CA ASP A 292 -1.80 23.18 -1.86
C ASP A 292 -1.14 21.82 -2.16
N PRO A 293 0.21 21.67 -2.09
CA PRO A 293 0.89 20.40 -2.36
C PRO A 293 0.63 19.28 -1.33
N TYR A 294 -0.21 19.52 -0.31
CA TYR A 294 -0.59 18.54 0.70
C TYR A 294 -2.05 18.05 0.59
N SER A 295 -2.89 18.63 -0.28
CA SER A 295 -4.29 18.25 -0.49
C SER A 295 -4.50 17.29 -1.68
N LEU A 296 -5.62 16.57 -1.68
CA LEU A 296 -6.16 15.96 -2.90
C LEU A 296 -6.88 17.06 -3.69
N ALA A 297 -6.54 17.26 -4.96
CA ALA A 297 -7.11 18.35 -5.75
C ALA A 297 -8.59 18.08 -6.12
N VAL A 298 -8.96 16.79 -6.26
CA VAL A 298 -10.36 16.33 -6.26
C VAL A 298 -10.46 15.00 -5.50
N GLU A 299 -11.34 14.92 -4.49
CA GLU A 299 -11.67 13.70 -3.76
C GLU A 299 -13.19 13.41 -3.87
N ASN A 300 -13.56 12.19 -4.27
CA ASN A 300 -14.95 11.76 -4.35
C ASN A 300 -15.23 10.51 -3.48
N GLU A 301 -15.77 10.71 -2.28
CA GLU A 301 -16.50 9.67 -1.53
C GLU A 301 -17.94 9.47 -2.07
N GLY A 302 -18.47 10.48 -2.78
CA GLY A 302 -19.88 10.62 -3.14
C GLY A 302 -20.30 9.93 -4.45
N THR A 303 -21.46 10.33 -4.97
CA THR A 303 -21.99 9.83 -6.25
C THR A 303 -22.10 10.96 -7.28
N ILE A 304 -21.45 10.77 -8.43
CA ILE A 304 -21.49 11.70 -9.57
C ILE A 304 -22.19 11.01 -10.76
N ARG A 305 -23.13 11.72 -11.39
CA ARG A 305 -24.01 11.19 -12.45
C ARG A 305 -24.15 12.14 -13.63
N ALA A 306 -23.83 11.64 -14.81
CA ALA A 306 -24.07 12.29 -16.10
C ALA A 306 -25.12 11.51 -16.91
N LEU A 307 -26.29 12.11 -17.12
CA LEU A 307 -27.44 11.52 -17.79
C LEU A 307 -27.79 12.34 -19.05
N GLY A 308 -27.04 12.13 -20.13
CA GLY A 308 -27.09 12.94 -21.35
C GLY A 308 -28.37 12.84 -22.18
N GLU A 309 -29.29 11.92 -21.89
CA GLU A 309 -30.53 11.62 -22.65
C GLU A 309 -30.35 11.38 -24.18
N GLY A 310 -29.11 11.21 -24.69
CA GLY A 310 -28.82 11.06 -26.13
C GLY A 310 -28.37 12.37 -26.80
N SER A 311 -27.86 13.32 -26.02
CA SER A 311 -27.33 14.61 -26.49
C SER A 311 -25.85 14.58 -26.88
N GLY A 312 -25.10 13.56 -26.45
CA GLY A 312 -23.64 13.51 -26.52
C GLY A 312 -22.91 14.14 -25.31
N GLU A 313 -23.65 14.80 -24.41
CA GLU A 313 -23.10 15.48 -23.21
C GLU A 313 -23.07 14.58 -21.96
N GLY A 314 -23.43 13.29 -22.11
CA GLY A 314 -23.42 12.27 -21.05
C GLY A 314 -22.03 11.92 -20.51
N LYS A 315 -21.34 12.88 -19.88
CA LYS A 315 -19.93 12.79 -19.48
C LYS A 315 -19.70 13.16 -18.02
N VAL A 316 -18.85 12.42 -17.30
CA VAL A 316 -18.20 12.87 -16.07
C VAL A 316 -16.73 13.17 -16.38
N ILE A 317 -16.25 14.35 -15.98
CA ILE A 317 -14.88 14.79 -16.21
C ILE A 317 -14.30 15.26 -14.87
N LEU A 318 -13.23 14.64 -14.39
CA LEU A 318 -12.49 15.03 -13.19
C LEU A 318 -11.06 15.43 -13.59
N LYS A 319 -10.63 16.65 -13.26
CA LYS A 319 -9.30 17.16 -13.65
C LYS A 319 -8.58 17.83 -12.48
N ALA A 320 -7.25 17.66 -12.47
CA ALA A 320 -6.36 18.39 -11.60
C ALA A 320 -5.08 18.85 -12.35
N GLU A 321 -4.71 20.12 -12.28
CA GLU A 321 -3.44 20.61 -12.86
C GLU A 321 -2.21 20.10 -12.06
N GLN A 322 -2.35 19.97 -10.74
CA GLN A 322 -1.33 19.45 -9.81
C GLN A 322 -1.91 18.33 -8.93
N ASN A 323 -1.05 17.69 -8.13
CA ASN A 323 -1.41 16.63 -7.18
C ASN A 323 -2.19 15.45 -7.79
N ALA A 324 -3.43 15.23 -7.35
CA ALA A 324 -4.16 13.98 -7.49
C ALA A 324 -5.69 14.17 -7.61
N VAL A 325 -6.31 13.23 -8.32
CA VAL A 325 -7.76 12.96 -8.28
C VAL A 325 -7.95 11.55 -7.71
N GLN A 326 -8.77 11.42 -6.66
CA GLN A 326 -9.10 10.15 -6.01
C GLN A 326 -10.63 9.91 -5.99
N ASP A 327 -11.07 8.76 -6.51
CA ASP A 327 -12.46 8.31 -6.42
C ASP A 327 -12.55 7.04 -5.56
N GLU A 328 -13.30 7.14 -4.45
CA GLU A 328 -13.76 6.00 -3.63
C GLU A 328 -15.28 5.78 -3.73
N GLY A 329 -15.95 6.62 -4.50
CA GLY A 329 -17.39 6.70 -4.63
C GLY A 329 -17.92 6.04 -5.89
N LYS A 330 -18.79 6.77 -6.61
CA LYS A 330 -19.49 6.26 -7.80
C LYS A 330 -19.53 7.29 -8.93
N LEU A 331 -18.90 6.98 -10.05
CA LEU A 331 -18.98 7.76 -11.29
C LEU A 331 -19.88 7.03 -12.29
N ILE A 332 -21.01 7.64 -12.67
CA ILE A 332 -22.00 7.01 -13.55
C ILE A 332 -22.24 7.90 -14.77
N ALA A 333 -22.04 7.38 -15.98
CA ALA A 333 -22.28 8.13 -17.23
C ALA A 333 -23.18 7.36 -18.21
N ARG A 334 -24.18 8.05 -18.77
CA ARG A 334 -25.17 7.53 -19.74
C ARG A 334 -25.44 8.58 -20.81
N ASP A 335 -25.66 8.15 -22.05
CA ASP A 335 -26.16 9.00 -23.13
C ASP A 335 -27.31 8.29 -23.88
N GLY A 336 -28.52 8.43 -23.33
CA GLY A 336 -29.71 7.73 -23.83
C GLY A 336 -29.62 6.21 -23.59
N ASP A 337 -29.89 5.41 -24.62
CA ASP A 337 -29.71 3.96 -24.58
C ASP A 337 -28.22 3.53 -24.67
N LYS A 338 -27.24 4.45 -24.78
CA LYS A 338 -25.80 4.17 -24.80
C LYS A 338 -25.11 4.52 -23.47
N GLY A 339 -23.95 3.93 -23.25
CA GLY A 339 -23.03 4.33 -22.20
C GLY A 339 -22.46 5.72 -22.45
N GLY A 340 -22.23 6.47 -21.37
CA GLY A 340 -21.62 7.79 -21.42
C GLY A 340 -20.10 7.74 -21.45
N GLU A 341 -19.47 8.84 -21.04
CA GLU A 341 -18.01 8.99 -20.95
C GLU A 341 -17.58 9.34 -19.52
N VAL A 342 -16.47 8.79 -19.06
CA VAL A 342 -15.78 9.19 -17.83
C VAL A 342 -14.32 9.49 -18.15
N GLU A 343 -13.83 10.65 -17.75
CA GLU A 343 -12.46 11.10 -17.99
C GLU A 343 -11.84 11.60 -16.68
N ILE A 344 -10.72 11.00 -16.28
CA ILE A 344 -9.91 11.43 -15.14
C ILE A 344 -8.53 11.82 -15.66
N GLU A 345 -8.12 13.08 -15.45
CA GLU A 345 -6.83 13.60 -15.88
C GLU A 345 -6.15 14.38 -14.74
N ALA A 346 -5.06 13.84 -14.20
CA ALA A 346 -4.31 14.42 -13.10
C ALA A 346 -2.89 13.82 -13.06
N PRO A 347 -1.89 14.47 -12.42
CA PRO A 347 -0.57 13.85 -12.25
C PRO A 347 -0.65 12.49 -11.51
N TRP A 348 -1.66 12.32 -10.65
CA TRP A 348 -2.05 11.06 -10.00
C TRP A 348 -3.55 10.83 -10.22
N ALA A 349 -3.91 9.83 -11.04
CA ALA A 349 -5.30 9.45 -11.31
C ALA A 349 -5.63 8.11 -10.61
N VAL A 350 -6.42 8.17 -9.53
CA VAL A 350 -6.59 7.06 -8.58
C VAL A 350 -8.06 6.65 -8.45
N LEU A 351 -8.34 5.36 -8.66
CA LEU A 351 -9.53 4.68 -8.12
C LEU A 351 -9.09 3.81 -6.95
N TRP A 352 -9.75 3.93 -5.80
CA TRP A 352 -9.42 3.23 -4.56
C TRP A 352 -10.66 3.01 -3.70
N GLY A 353 -10.55 2.33 -2.56
CA GLY A 353 -11.60 2.33 -1.52
C GLY A 353 -12.94 1.63 -1.85
N LYS A 354 -13.11 1.05 -3.06
CA LYS A 354 -14.36 0.59 -3.74
C LYS A 354 -14.99 1.63 -4.70
N GLY A 355 -14.17 2.50 -5.29
CA GLY A 355 -14.54 3.37 -6.40
C GLY A 355 -15.16 2.56 -7.56
N THR A 356 -16.26 3.06 -8.12
CA THR A 356 -17.00 2.36 -9.18
C THR A 356 -17.37 3.28 -10.33
N VAL A 357 -16.82 2.96 -11.51
CA VAL A 357 -17.01 3.71 -12.76
C VAL A 357 -17.96 2.91 -13.67
N ASP A 358 -19.26 3.22 -13.63
CA ASP A 358 -20.28 2.54 -14.44
C ASP A 358 -20.67 3.39 -15.65
N VAL A 359 -20.17 3.02 -16.82
CA VAL A 359 -20.50 3.61 -18.13
C VAL A 359 -21.23 2.62 -19.05
N ARG A 360 -21.96 1.65 -18.49
CA ARG A 360 -22.76 0.71 -19.31
C ARG A 360 -23.81 1.41 -20.16
N GLY A 361 -24.09 0.81 -21.31
CA GLY A 361 -25.26 1.15 -22.12
C GLY A 361 -26.08 -0.06 -22.48
N LYS A 362 -27.32 0.17 -22.91
CA LYS A 362 -28.24 -0.87 -23.34
C LYS A 362 -27.94 -1.30 -24.78
N ASP A 363 -27.73 -0.34 -25.67
CA ASP A 363 -27.45 -0.53 -27.11
C ASP A 363 -25.96 -0.26 -27.48
N GLY A 364 -25.08 -0.18 -26.48
CA GLY A 364 -23.62 -0.07 -26.65
C GLY A 364 -22.93 0.52 -25.41
N GLY A 365 -21.78 -0.05 -25.03
CA GLY A 365 -20.99 0.39 -23.88
C GLY A 365 -20.36 1.78 -24.06
N GLY A 366 -20.04 2.45 -22.94
CA GLY A 366 -19.48 3.79 -22.89
C GLY A 366 -17.97 3.86 -23.03
N LYS A 367 -17.37 4.97 -22.60
CA LYS A 367 -15.92 5.23 -22.67
C LYS A 367 -15.37 5.65 -21.31
N VAL A 368 -14.19 5.17 -20.95
CA VAL A 368 -13.45 5.56 -19.75
C VAL A 368 -12.00 5.89 -20.12
N ILE A 369 -11.52 7.05 -19.68
CA ILE A 369 -10.13 7.47 -19.73
C ILE A 369 -9.64 7.74 -18.29
N LEU A 370 -8.52 7.13 -17.92
CA LEU A 370 -7.65 7.57 -16.83
C LEU A 370 -6.32 7.97 -17.46
N GLN A 371 -5.82 9.17 -17.19
CA GLN A 371 -4.50 9.60 -17.66
C GLN A 371 -3.75 10.52 -16.69
N GLY A 372 -2.42 10.42 -16.68
CA GLY A 372 -1.57 11.12 -15.70
C GLY A 372 -0.08 10.79 -15.81
N THR A 373 0.70 11.13 -14.78
CA THR A 373 2.04 10.55 -14.59
C THR A 373 1.95 9.23 -13.83
N ASN A 374 0.99 9.09 -12.91
CA ASN A 374 0.69 7.84 -12.22
C ASN A 374 -0.80 7.52 -12.35
N ALA A 375 -1.14 6.27 -12.68
CA ALA A 375 -2.53 5.80 -12.76
C ALA A 375 -2.72 4.51 -11.94
N VAL A 376 -3.65 4.55 -10.99
CA VAL A 376 -3.93 3.45 -10.06
C VAL A 376 -5.39 3.05 -10.15
N VAL A 377 -5.64 1.74 -10.28
CA VAL A 377 -6.97 1.15 -10.06
C VAL A 377 -6.81 0.04 -9.02
N GLY A 378 -7.25 0.32 -7.80
CA GLY A 378 -7.15 -0.60 -6.66
C GLY A 378 -8.00 -1.87 -6.81
N PRO A 379 -7.84 -2.83 -5.90
CA PRO A 379 -8.28 -4.22 -6.12
C PRO A 379 -9.76 -4.51 -5.81
N GLN A 380 -10.48 -3.56 -5.21
CA GLN A 380 -11.93 -3.68 -4.98
C GLN A 380 -12.73 -2.83 -5.96
N ASP A 381 -12.02 -2.11 -6.84
CA ASP A 381 -12.55 -1.08 -7.71
C ASP A 381 -12.94 -1.67 -9.07
N VAL A 382 -13.96 -1.09 -9.70
CA VAL A 382 -14.57 -1.64 -10.91
C VAL A 382 -14.82 -0.56 -11.95
N ILE A 383 -14.24 -0.73 -13.13
CA ILE A 383 -14.58 0.03 -14.34
C ILE A 383 -15.47 -0.85 -15.23
N GLU A 384 -16.71 -0.46 -15.42
CA GLU A 384 -17.78 -1.27 -16.03
C GLU A 384 -18.42 -0.51 -17.20
N ALA A 385 -17.93 -0.83 -18.40
CA ALA A 385 -18.26 -0.25 -19.69
C ALA A 385 -18.97 -1.24 -20.62
N SER A 386 -19.61 -2.29 -20.09
CA SER A 386 -20.29 -3.32 -20.90
C SER A 386 -21.58 -2.83 -21.59
N ALA A 387 -22.01 -3.57 -22.62
CA ALA A 387 -23.33 -3.44 -23.22
C ALA A 387 -24.33 -4.46 -22.62
N VAL A 388 -25.58 -4.05 -22.35
CA VAL A 388 -26.56 -4.85 -21.58
C VAL A 388 -27.52 -5.65 -22.46
N ASP A 389 -28.06 -5.05 -23.53
CA ASP A 389 -28.97 -5.73 -24.47
C ASP A 389 -28.27 -5.98 -25.80
N LYS A 390 -27.87 -4.91 -26.50
CA LYS A 390 -27.36 -4.89 -27.88
C LYS A 390 -26.12 -4.01 -27.99
N GLY A 391 -25.47 -4.07 -29.16
CA GLY A 391 -24.28 -3.28 -29.42
C GLY A 391 -23.04 -3.81 -28.69
N ASN A 392 -21.89 -3.27 -29.07
CA ASN A 392 -20.59 -3.76 -28.58
C ASN A 392 -20.29 -3.22 -27.17
N GLY A 393 -19.39 -3.90 -26.46
CA GLY A 393 -18.77 -3.35 -25.25
C GLY A 393 -18.01 -2.05 -25.51
N GLY A 394 -17.78 -1.31 -24.44
CA GLY A 394 -17.22 0.04 -24.47
C GLY A 394 -15.71 0.12 -24.68
N GLN A 395 -15.14 1.27 -24.34
CA GLN A 395 -13.70 1.54 -24.42
C GLN A 395 -13.15 1.92 -23.04
N ILE A 396 -12.15 1.20 -22.56
CA ILE A 396 -11.38 1.56 -21.36
C ILE A 396 -9.95 1.90 -21.81
N ARG A 397 -9.44 3.04 -21.35
CA ARG A 397 -8.10 3.54 -21.67
C ARG A 397 -7.43 4.08 -20.40
N ILE A 398 -6.33 3.46 -19.99
CA ILE A 398 -5.54 3.86 -18.82
C ILE A 398 -4.12 4.13 -19.32
N LEU A 399 -3.68 5.39 -19.30
CA LEU A 399 -2.35 5.79 -19.80
C LEU A 399 -1.64 6.72 -18.83
N ALA A 400 -0.55 6.25 -18.25
CA ALA A 400 0.33 7.09 -17.45
C ALA A 400 1.80 6.77 -17.73
N ASP A 401 2.72 7.41 -16.99
CA ASP A 401 4.13 7.04 -17.00
C ASP A 401 4.32 5.77 -16.13
N ASN A 402 3.70 5.73 -14.96
CA ASN A 402 3.61 4.55 -14.09
C ASN A 402 2.14 4.11 -13.95
N THR A 403 1.83 2.87 -14.34
CA THR A 403 0.45 2.35 -14.31
C THR A 403 0.36 1.06 -13.49
N THR A 404 -0.55 1.03 -12.51
CA THR A 404 -0.80 -0.13 -11.64
C THR A 404 -2.30 -0.41 -11.56
N VAL A 405 -2.74 -1.53 -12.14
CA VAL A 405 -4.16 -1.90 -12.26
C VAL A 405 -4.40 -3.28 -11.65
N VAL A 406 -5.12 -3.31 -10.55
CA VAL A 406 -5.44 -4.53 -9.78
C VAL A 406 -6.96 -4.78 -9.69
N GLY A 407 -7.77 -3.77 -9.99
CA GLY A 407 -9.23 -3.88 -10.06
C GLY A 407 -9.79 -4.54 -11.32
N ASN A 408 -11.12 -4.55 -11.45
CA ASN A 408 -11.82 -5.25 -12.52
C ASN A 408 -12.24 -4.30 -13.64
N LEU A 409 -11.94 -4.67 -14.89
CA LEU A 409 -12.22 -3.89 -16.09
C LEU A 409 -13.16 -4.68 -17.01
N LEU A 410 -14.42 -4.24 -17.10
CA LEU A 410 -15.49 -4.94 -17.81
C LEU A 410 -15.93 -4.15 -19.04
N ALA A 411 -15.87 -4.77 -20.21
CA ALA A 411 -16.20 -4.20 -21.51
C ALA A 411 -16.90 -5.26 -22.38
N ASN A 412 -17.88 -5.96 -21.80
CA ASN A 412 -18.54 -7.10 -22.44
C ASN A 412 -19.58 -6.67 -23.50
N GLY A 413 -19.76 -7.49 -24.53
CA GLY A 413 -20.72 -7.27 -25.62
C GLY A 413 -22.17 -7.63 -25.26
N GLY A 414 -23.14 -6.87 -25.78
CA GLY A 414 -24.56 -7.03 -25.47
C GLY A 414 -25.10 -8.42 -25.82
N LYS A 415 -25.93 -8.98 -24.92
CA LYS A 415 -26.42 -10.37 -25.00
C LYS A 415 -27.08 -10.75 -26.32
N ASP A 416 -27.72 -9.82 -27.02
CA ASP A 416 -28.39 -10.08 -28.31
C ASP A 416 -27.41 -10.24 -29.50
N GLY A 417 -26.09 -10.17 -29.24
CA GLY A 417 -25.04 -10.49 -30.23
C GLY A 417 -23.98 -9.40 -30.45
N GLY A 418 -23.79 -8.50 -29.48
CA GLY A 418 -22.70 -7.53 -29.49
C GLY A 418 -21.32 -8.17 -29.33
N SER A 419 -20.29 -7.55 -29.90
CA SER A 419 -18.90 -7.96 -29.71
C SER A 419 -18.31 -7.34 -28.44
N GLY A 420 -17.24 -7.93 -27.90
CA GLY A 420 -16.47 -7.33 -26.81
C GLY A 420 -15.92 -5.95 -27.19
N GLY A 421 -15.66 -5.13 -26.17
CA GLY A 421 -15.11 -3.77 -26.29
C GLY A 421 -13.59 -3.74 -26.46
N SER A 422 -12.97 -2.61 -26.14
CA SER A 422 -11.52 -2.46 -26.13
C SER A 422 -10.98 -1.94 -24.79
N VAL A 423 -9.97 -2.61 -24.25
CA VAL A 423 -9.26 -2.21 -23.03
C VAL A 423 -7.79 -1.96 -23.40
N ASN A 424 -7.31 -0.74 -23.16
CA ASN A 424 -5.97 -0.29 -23.54
C ASN A 424 -5.27 0.27 -22.31
N ILE A 425 -4.16 -0.34 -21.90
CA ILE A 425 -3.39 0.04 -20.71
C ILE A 425 -1.96 0.36 -21.13
N GLY A 426 -1.40 1.45 -20.63
CA GLY A 426 -0.05 1.88 -20.97
C GLY A 426 0.69 2.55 -19.83
N GLY A 427 2.00 2.37 -19.81
CA GLY A 427 2.94 2.90 -18.81
C GLY A 427 4.24 3.30 -19.50
N LEU A 428 4.66 4.55 -19.50
CA LEU A 428 5.95 4.92 -20.10
C LEU A 428 7.10 4.19 -19.40
N ASP A 429 7.22 4.36 -18.08
CA ASP A 429 8.31 3.85 -17.24
C ASP A 429 7.99 2.49 -16.62
N LYS A 430 6.72 2.18 -16.30
CA LYS A 430 6.31 0.90 -15.69
C LYS A 430 4.84 0.57 -15.93
N LEU A 431 4.54 -0.71 -16.18
CA LEU A 431 3.17 -1.23 -16.26
C LEU A 431 3.00 -2.48 -15.40
N ASN A 432 2.03 -2.47 -14.48
CA ASN A 432 1.67 -3.61 -13.65
C ASN A 432 0.16 -3.89 -13.76
N PHE A 433 -0.21 -5.13 -14.10
CA PHE A 433 -1.59 -5.59 -14.16
C PHE A 433 -1.78 -6.90 -13.39
N GLY A 434 -2.62 -6.86 -12.36
CA GLY A 434 -2.96 -8.00 -11.49
C GLY A 434 -4.46 -8.25 -11.31
N GLY A 435 -5.31 -7.49 -12.02
CA GLY A 435 -6.76 -7.57 -11.92
C GLY A 435 -7.40 -8.55 -12.91
N VAL A 436 -8.63 -8.25 -13.34
CA VAL A 436 -9.35 -9.02 -14.36
C VAL A 436 -9.86 -8.11 -15.47
N ILE A 437 -9.60 -8.48 -16.73
CA ILE A 437 -10.22 -7.85 -17.90
C ILE A 437 -11.24 -8.82 -18.52
N GLN A 438 -12.47 -8.35 -18.71
CA GLN A 438 -13.48 -9.04 -19.51
C GLN A 438 -13.89 -8.18 -20.72
N ALA A 439 -13.60 -8.66 -21.91
CA ALA A 439 -14.00 -8.08 -23.19
C ALA A 439 -14.68 -9.18 -24.04
N GLU A 440 -15.70 -9.83 -23.47
CA GLU A 440 -16.30 -11.07 -23.96
C GLU A 440 -17.50 -10.83 -24.90
N SER A 441 -17.94 -11.87 -25.61
CA SER A 441 -19.26 -11.90 -26.28
C SER A 441 -20.04 -13.17 -25.96
N LEU A 442 -21.37 -13.04 -25.85
CA LEU A 442 -22.26 -14.15 -25.48
C LEU A 442 -22.79 -14.96 -26.66
N ASN A 443 -23.25 -14.31 -27.74
CA ASN A 443 -24.03 -14.95 -28.82
C ASN A 443 -23.34 -14.93 -30.19
N LYS A 444 -23.41 -13.85 -30.98
CA LYS A 444 -22.84 -13.81 -32.35
C LYS A 444 -21.69 -12.82 -32.55
N GLY A 445 -21.39 -12.00 -31.55
CA GLY A 445 -20.28 -11.06 -31.60
C GLY A 445 -18.95 -11.75 -31.41
N ASN A 446 -17.88 -11.06 -31.80
CA ASN A 446 -16.52 -11.53 -31.57
C ASN A 446 -16.07 -11.15 -30.16
N GLY A 447 -15.01 -11.79 -29.66
CA GLY A 447 -14.26 -11.26 -28.52
C GLY A 447 -13.68 -9.87 -28.82
N GLY A 448 -13.39 -9.12 -27.76
CA GLY A 448 -12.90 -7.75 -27.83
C GLY A 448 -11.41 -7.62 -28.11
N GLN A 449 -10.86 -6.48 -27.71
CA GLN A 449 -9.46 -6.12 -27.86
C GLN A 449 -8.86 -5.79 -26.49
N ILE A 450 -7.74 -6.41 -26.14
CA ILE A 450 -6.99 -6.13 -24.92
C ILE A 450 -5.58 -5.75 -25.34
N GLN A 451 -5.14 -4.54 -25.01
CA GLN A 451 -3.81 -4.05 -25.36
C GLN A 451 -3.08 -3.50 -24.13
N PHE A 452 -1.84 -3.95 -23.95
CA PHE A 452 -0.85 -3.39 -23.04
C PHE A 452 0.30 -2.80 -23.85
N THR A 453 0.81 -1.62 -23.48
CA THR A 453 1.93 -0.98 -24.19
C THR A 453 2.78 -0.14 -23.25
N SER A 454 4.04 -0.53 -23.06
CA SER A 454 4.99 0.15 -22.19
C SER A 454 6.36 0.30 -22.84
N ALA A 455 7.14 1.32 -22.44
CA ALA A 455 8.55 1.43 -22.80
C ALA A 455 9.49 0.86 -21.72
N GLY A 456 9.04 0.82 -20.46
CA GLY A 456 9.73 0.16 -19.35
C GLY A 456 9.19 -1.26 -19.03
N PRO A 457 9.48 -1.77 -17.81
CA PRO A 457 9.14 -3.13 -17.43
C PRO A 457 7.62 -3.35 -17.31
N THR A 458 7.17 -4.51 -17.79
CA THR A 458 5.76 -4.87 -17.89
C THR A 458 5.47 -6.17 -17.14
N THR A 459 4.52 -6.14 -16.20
CA THR A 459 4.01 -7.34 -15.49
C THR A 459 2.52 -7.50 -15.75
N VAL A 460 2.09 -8.67 -16.25
CA VAL A 460 0.68 -8.99 -16.53
C VAL A 460 0.33 -10.34 -15.90
N ASN A 461 0.05 -10.32 -14.60
CA ASN A 461 -0.30 -11.49 -13.78
C ASN A 461 -1.82 -11.69 -13.65
N GLY A 462 -2.62 -10.69 -14.02
CA GLY A 462 -4.09 -10.78 -14.00
C GLY A 462 -4.71 -11.58 -15.16
N ASP A 463 -5.98 -11.94 -15.01
CA ASP A 463 -6.74 -12.76 -15.96
C ASP A 463 -7.34 -11.92 -17.10
N LEU A 464 -7.29 -12.45 -18.33
CA LEU A 464 -7.67 -11.74 -19.56
C LEU A 464 -8.66 -12.55 -20.41
N PHE A 465 -9.93 -12.14 -20.42
CA PHE A 465 -11.00 -12.82 -21.15
C PHE A 465 -11.46 -12.01 -22.36
N ALA A 466 -11.30 -12.56 -23.57
CA ALA A 466 -11.82 -11.99 -24.82
C ALA A 466 -12.34 -13.10 -25.74
N PHE A 467 -13.21 -13.97 -25.23
CA PHE A 467 -13.78 -15.09 -26.01
C PHE A 467 -14.93 -14.68 -26.93
N GLY A 468 -15.10 -15.47 -28.01
CA GLY A 468 -16.17 -15.29 -29.00
C GLY A 468 -17.54 -15.83 -28.55
N GLY A 469 -18.62 -15.24 -29.09
CA GLY A 469 -19.99 -15.65 -28.81
C GLY A 469 -20.38 -17.03 -29.34
N LYS A 470 -21.26 -17.72 -28.60
CA LYS A 470 -21.62 -19.16 -28.73
C LYS A 470 -22.15 -19.61 -30.10
N ASP A 471 -22.84 -18.75 -30.84
CA ASP A 471 -23.50 -19.11 -32.10
C ASP A 471 -22.57 -19.06 -33.33
N SER A 472 -21.58 -18.15 -33.34
CA SER A 472 -20.64 -17.95 -34.45
C SER A 472 -19.48 -16.99 -34.21
N GLY A 473 -19.28 -16.49 -32.99
CA GLY A 473 -18.33 -15.42 -32.70
C GLY A 473 -16.88 -15.88 -32.77
N ASN A 474 -16.02 -15.12 -33.44
CA ASN A 474 -14.58 -15.35 -33.41
C ASN A 474 -13.98 -14.94 -32.05
N GLY A 475 -12.81 -15.47 -31.73
CA GLY A 475 -11.98 -14.97 -30.64
C GLY A 475 -11.64 -13.49 -30.79
N GLY A 476 -11.38 -12.83 -29.67
CA GLY A 476 -10.79 -11.50 -29.62
C GLY A 476 -9.27 -11.56 -29.76
N SER A 477 -8.57 -10.51 -29.30
CA SER A 477 -7.11 -10.57 -29.22
C SER A 477 -6.51 -9.82 -28.03
N ILE A 478 -5.40 -10.36 -27.55
CA ILE A 478 -4.54 -9.77 -26.51
C ILE A 478 -3.21 -9.37 -27.16
N THR A 479 -2.78 -8.13 -26.96
CA THR A 479 -1.48 -7.64 -27.43
C THR A 479 -0.71 -7.03 -26.26
N ILE A 480 0.53 -7.43 -26.05
CA ILE A 480 1.43 -6.84 -25.06
C ILE A 480 2.72 -6.42 -25.77
N SER A 481 3.03 -5.13 -25.67
CA SER A 481 4.30 -4.55 -26.14
C SER A 481 5.06 -3.96 -24.95
N ALA A 482 6.25 -4.48 -24.65
CA ALA A 482 7.14 -4.00 -23.60
C ALA A 482 8.46 -3.48 -24.21
N GLY A 483 8.95 -2.33 -23.75
CA GLY A 483 10.23 -1.78 -24.22
C GLY A 483 11.45 -2.37 -23.50
N SER A 484 11.26 -2.97 -22.32
CA SER A 484 12.28 -3.78 -21.64
C SER A 484 11.74 -5.17 -21.30
N GLU A 485 11.58 -5.52 -20.02
CA GLU A 485 11.23 -6.86 -19.55
C GLU A 485 9.71 -7.12 -19.57
N LEU A 486 9.32 -8.38 -19.79
CA LEU A 486 7.93 -8.83 -19.74
C LEU A 486 7.75 -10.09 -18.87
N TYR A 487 6.99 -9.95 -17.78
CA TYR A 487 6.58 -11.05 -16.90
C TYR A 487 5.07 -11.27 -16.99
N SER A 488 4.61 -12.52 -17.04
CA SER A 488 3.16 -12.82 -17.13
C SER A 488 2.78 -14.20 -16.62
N ASN A 489 1.74 -14.27 -15.76
CA ASN A 489 1.32 -15.49 -15.05
C ASN A 489 -0.21 -15.76 -15.03
N GLY A 490 -1.06 -14.89 -15.61
CA GLY A 490 -2.53 -15.01 -15.53
C GLY A 490 -3.17 -16.09 -16.42
N LEU A 491 -4.48 -16.30 -16.28
CA LEU A 491 -5.30 -17.09 -17.19
C LEU A 491 -5.85 -16.21 -18.33
N TRP A 492 -5.41 -16.46 -19.55
CA TRP A 492 -5.78 -15.70 -20.74
C TRP A 492 -6.61 -16.56 -21.69
N ASN A 493 -7.75 -16.07 -22.15
CA ASN A 493 -8.69 -16.85 -22.94
C ASN A 493 -9.29 -16.02 -24.08
N VAL A 494 -8.93 -16.39 -25.31
CA VAL A 494 -9.44 -15.80 -26.56
C VAL A 494 -10.20 -16.82 -27.41
N SER A 495 -10.64 -17.93 -26.81
CA SER A 495 -11.26 -19.08 -27.49
C SER A 495 -12.56 -18.75 -28.27
N ALA A 496 -12.90 -19.62 -29.23
CA ALA A 496 -14.04 -19.43 -30.13
C ALA A 496 -14.96 -20.68 -30.22
N PRO A 497 -16.22 -20.60 -29.76
CA PRO A 497 -17.15 -21.73 -29.77
C PRO A 497 -17.77 -22.03 -31.15
N ASP A 498 -18.17 -23.29 -31.33
CA ASP A 498 -18.94 -23.92 -32.44
C ASP A 498 -18.57 -23.57 -33.91
N ARG A 499 -18.63 -22.31 -34.33
CA ARG A 499 -18.38 -21.85 -35.71
C ARG A 499 -17.38 -20.70 -35.85
N GLY A 500 -16.90 -20.14 -34.74
CA GLY A 500 -15.90 -19.07 -34.74
C GLY A 500 -14.47 -19.56 -34.97
N HIS A 501 -13.64 -18.69 -35.55
CA HIS A 501 -12.19 -18.84 -35.60
C HIS A 501 -11.58 -18.44 -34.25
N GLY A 502 -10.49 -19.11 -33.85
CA GLY A 502 -9.71 -18.73 -32.65
C GLY A 502 -9.18 -17.30 -32.71
N GLY A 503 -8.65 -16.82 -31.59
CA GLY A 503 -8.20 -15.44 -31.40
C GLY A 503 -6.78 -15.16 -31.88
N THR A 504 -6.17 -14.16 -31.27
CA THR A 504 -4.74 -13.85 -31.43
C THR A 504 -4.17 -13.40 -30.09
N VAL A 505 -2.98 -13.88 -29.74
CA VAL A 505 -2.17 -13.33 -28.64
C VAL A 505 -0.79 -12.96 -29.16
N SER A 506 -0.43 -11.69 -29.03
CA SER A 506 0.81 -11.12 -29.60
C SER A 506 1.65 -10.47 -28.50
N LEU A 507 2.86 -10.98 -28.29
CA LEU A 507 3.78 -10.56 -27.24
C LEU A 507 5.09 -10.07 -27.88
N ILE A 508 5.45 -8.82 -27.61
CA ILE A 508 6.60 -8.15 -28.23
C ILE A 508 7.41 -7.48 -27.12
N SER A 509 8.71 -7.78 -27.06
CA SER A 509 9.62 -7.32 -26.02
C SER A 509 11.02 -7.09 -26.56
N SER A 510 11.73 -6.09 -26.01
CA SER A 510 13.16 -5.85 -26.28
C SER A 510 14.10 -6.40 -25.20
N GLY A 511 13.59 -6.82 -24.05
CA GLY A 511 14.36 -7.37 -22.93
C GLY A 511 14.24 -8.89 -22.79
N GLU A 512 14.26 -9.37 -21.53
CA GLU A 512 13.91 -10.75 -21.19
C GLU A 512 12.39 -10.94 -21.11
N ASN A 513 11.94 -12.14 -21.46
CA ASN A 513 10.55 -12.59 -21.32
C ASN A 513 10.44 -13.77 -20.36
N SER A 514 9.52 -13.71 -19.41
CA SER A 514 9.07 -14.88 -18.65
C SER A 514 7.55 -15.06 -18.75
N PHE A 515 7.13 -16.20 -19.31
CA PHE A 515 5.74 -16.52 -19.61
C PHE A 515 5.29 -17.77 -18.85
N GLY A 516 4.76 -17.59 -17.64
CA GLY A 516 4.07 -18.62 -16.85
C GLY A 516 2.56 -18.68 -17.10
N ALA A 517 1.99 -17.70 -17.80
CA ALA A 517 0.56 -17.58 -18.08
C ALA A 517 -0.05 -18.81 -18.79
N THR A 518 -1.32 -19.07 -18.52
CA THR A 518 -2.10 -20.11 -19.20
C THR A 518 -2.96 -19.50 -20.29
N LEU A 519 -2.63 -19.76 -21.56
CA LEU A 519 -3.38 -19.34 -22.73
C LEU A 519 -4.32 -20.46 -23.21
N LEU A 520 -5.62 -20.16 -23.30
CA LEU A 520 -6.65 -21.01 -23.90
C LEU A 520 -7.24 -20.36 -25.17
N ASP A 521 -6.97 -20.95 -26.33
CA ASP A 521 -7.42 -20.48 -27.65
C ASP A 521 -7.97 -21.63 -28.51
N GLN A 522 -9.11 -22.16 -28.07
CA GLN A 522 -9.72 -23.33 -28.72
C GLN A 522 -10.63 -22.93 -29.89
N GLY A 523 -10.35 -23.49 -31.06
CA GLY A 523 -11.08 -23.23 -32.31
C GLY A 523 -12.40 -23.99 -32.46
N GLY A 524 -13.35 -23.39 -33.21
CA GLY A 524 -14.71 -23.87 -33.38
C GLY A 524 -14.86 -25.24 -34.07
N ARG A 525 -15.94 -25.95 -33.71
CA ARG A 525 -16.29 -27.31 -34.21
C ARG A 525 -16.39 -27.46 -35.73
N LEU A 526 -16.68 -26.39 -36.47
CA LEU A 526 -17.06 -26.45 -37.89
C LEU A 526 -16.23 -25.55 -38.82
N LYS A 527 -15.53 -24.56 -38.26
CA LYS A 527 -14.63 -23.63 -38.97
C LYS A 527 -13.61 -23.13 -37.97
N GLY A 528 -12.39 -22.89 -38.45
CA GLY A 528 -11.30 -22.36 -37.66
C GLY A 528 -10.02 -23.17 -37.85
N ASN A 529 -8.91 -22.46 -37.92
CA ASN A 529 -7.74 -22.90 -37.18
C ASN A 529 -7.96 -22.45 -35.71
N GLY A 530 -7.26 -23.04 -34.75
CA GLY A 530 -6.98 -22.37 -33.48
C GLY A 530 -6.27 -21.03 -33.75
N GLY A 531 -6.26 -20.14 -32.77
CA GLY A 531 -5.70 -18.80 -32.99
C GLY A 531 -4.19 -18.76 -33.10
N ILE A 532 -3.66 -17.54 -33.16
CA ILE A 532 -2.25 -17.25 -33.42
C ILE A 532 -1.60 -16.75 -32.13
N PHE A 533 -0.64 -17.51 -31.60
CA PHE A 533 0.29 -17.07 -30.58
C PHE A 533 1.58 -16.57 -31.24
N PHE A 534 1.91 -15.30 -31.06
CA PHE A 534 3.18 -14.71 -31.48
C PHE A 534 3.94 -14.22 -30.25
N MET A 535 5.20 -14.61 -30.12
CA MET A 535 6.11 -14.08 -29.12
C MET A 535 7.42 -13.67 -29.79
N GLN A 536 7.87 -12.45 -29.52
CA GLN A 536 9.17 -11.92 -29.95
C GLN A 536 9.92 -11.32 -28.75
N SER A 537 11.18 -11.71 -28.56
CA SER A 537 12.08 -11.13 -27.54
C SER A 537 13.33 -10.48 -28.14
N GLY A 538 14.02 -9.70 -27.29
CA GLY A 538 15.32 -9.14 -27.59
C GLY A 538 16.47 -10.15 -27.51
N TRP A 539 17.67 -9.61 -27.32
CA TRP A 539 18.95 -10.33 -27.30
C TRP A 539 19.23 -11.15 -26.04
N ILE A 540 18.43 -10.97 -24.99
CA ILE A 540 18.77 -11.47 -23.65
C ILE A 540 18.18 -12.88 -23.45
N GLY A 541 16.85 -13.03 -23.52
CA GLY A 541 16.23 -14.36 -23.64
C GLY A 541 14.71 -14.42 -23.57
N THR A 542 14.19 -15.64 -23.69
CA THR A 542 12.78 -16.02 -23.47
C THR A 542 12.71 -17.31 -22.66
N ASP A 543 11.89 -17.32 -21.62
CA ASP A 543 11.52 -18.53 -20.87
C ASP A 543 10.00 -18.73 -20.85
N LEU A 544 9.51 -19.87 -21.36
CA LEU A 544 8.09 -20.21 -21.42
C LEU A 544 7.78 -21.41 -20.51
N ASN A 545 7.11 -21.12 -19.39
CA ASN A 545 6.84 -22.03 -18.27
C ASN A 545 5.35 -22.37 -18.06
N GLY A 546 4.47 -21.67 -18.78
CA GLY A 546 3.01 -21.81 -18.72
C GLY A 546 2.43 -22.89 -19.64
N ILE A 547 1.15 -22.76 -19.97
CA ILE A 547 0.43 -23.67 -20.88
C ILE A 547 -0.14 -22.85 -22.04
N VAL A 548 0.09 -23.29 -23.27
CA VAL A 548 -0.44 -22.69 -24.50
C VAL A 548 -1.27 -23.73 -25.24
N ASP A 549 -2.59 -23.68 -25.04
CA ASP A 549 -3.58 -24.58 -25.62
C ASP A 549 -4.26 -23.93 -26.84
N LEU A 550 -3.80 -24.30 -28.03
CA LEU A 550 -4.34 -23.85 -29.33
C LEU A 550 -5.18 -24.94 -30.02
N ASN A 551 -5.77 -25.85 -29.23
CA ASN A 551 -6.42 -27.06 -29.74
C ASN A 551 -7.80 -26.80 -30.35
N ALA A 552 -8.08 -27.37 -31.52
CA ALA A 552 -9.39 -27.21 -32.16
C ALA A 552 -10.40 -28.31 -31.81
N ARG A 553 -11.67 -27.94 -31.79
CA ARG A 553 -12.79 -28.87 -31.55
C ARG A 553 -13.36 -29.39 -32.87
N GLY A 554 -14.01 -30.55 -32.84
CA GLY A 554 -14.80 -31.06 -33.96
C GLY A 554 -13.97 -31.30 -35.24
N LYS A 555 -14.13 -30.43 -36.24
CA LYS A 555 -13.42 -30.46 -37.54
C LYS A 555 -12.45 -29.28 -37.75
N GLY A 556 -12.26 -28.40 -36.77
CA GLY A 556 -11.28 -27.30 -36.87
C GLY A 556 -9.83 -27.81 -36.87
N ASN A 557 -8.90 -27.02 -37.42
CA ASN A 557 -7.46 -27.33 -37.38
C ASN A 557 -6.82 -26.72 -36.11
N GLY A 558 -5.73 -27.29 -35.61
CA GLY A 558 -4.95 -26.67 -34.53
C GLY A 558 -4.41 -25.28 -34.91
N GLY A 559 -4.06 -24.47 -33.91
CA GLY A 559 -3.60 -23.09 -34.10
C GLY A 559 -2.16 -22.93 -34.60
N ILE A 560 -1.63 -21.72 -34.49
CA ILE A 560 -0.25 -21.41 -34.89
C ILE A 560 0.47 -20.74 -33.72
N ALA A 561 1.56 -21.34 -33.26
CA ALA A 561 2.52 -20.70 -32.37
C ALA A 561 3.78 -20.34 -33.16
N LEU A 562 4.22 -19.08 -33.06
CA LEU A 562 5.48 -18.58 -33.59
C LEU A 562 6.24 -17.85 -32.48
N LEU A 563 7.32 -18.47 -32.00
CA LEU A 563 8.22 -17.91 -31.01
C LEU A 563 9.51 -17.49 -31.70
N THR A 564 9.93 -16.24 -31.54
CA THR A 564 11.18 -15.69 -32.09
C THR A 564 12.02 -15.04 -30.99
N SER A 565 13.31 -15.38 -30.92
CA SER A 565 14.25 -14.87 -29.89
C SER A 565 15.62 -14.62 -30.50
N MET A 566 16.22 -13.47 -30.15
CA MET A 566 17.63 -13.19 -30.46
C MET A 566 18.57 -13.58 -29.30
N GLY A 567 18.02 -14.02 -28.17
CA GLY A 567 18.74 -14.45 -26.98
C GLY A 567 18.67 -15.96 -26.74
N GLN A 568 18.94 -16.40 -25.50
CA GLN A 568 18.70 -17.79 -25.13
C GLN A 568 17.19 -18.10 -25.11
N THR A 569 16.83 -19.34 -25.39
CA THR A 569 15.42 -19.77 -25.32
C THR A 569 15.28 -21.01 -24.45
N ALA A 570 14.37 -20.94 -23.49
CA ALA A 570 13.92 -22.05 -22.68
C ALA A 570 12.40 -22.21 -22.82
N ILE A 571 11.96 -23.46 -22.89
CA ILE A 571 10.55 -23.83 -22.78
C ILE A 571 10.50 -24.98 -21.78
N THR A 572 9.83 -24.80 -20.65
CA THR A 572 9.51 -25.89 -19.71
C THR A 572 8.01 -26.16 -19.62
N GLY A 573 7.20 -25.25 -20.16
CA GLY A 573 5.75 -25.36 -20.26
C GLY A 573 5.25 -26.37 -21.31
N ILE A 574 3.94 -26.32 -21.57
CA ILE A 574 3.27 -27.17 -22.58
C ILE A 574 2.78 -26.27 -23.73
N ILE A 575 3.07 -26.63 -24.97
CA ILE A 575 2.45 -26.02 -26.16
C ILE A 575 1.73 -27.12 -26.94
N SER A 576 0.42 -26.96 -27.13
CA SER A 576 -0.48 -27.95 -27.71
C SER A 576 -1.27 -27.36 -28.89
N ALA A 577 -1.25 -28.03 -30.04
CA ALA A 577 -1.88 -27.55 -31.28
C ALA A 577 -2.53 -28.70 -32.08
N GLU A 578 -3.32 -29.54 -31.43
CA GLU A 578 -4.08 -30.63 -32.03
C GLU A 578 -5.21 -30.15 -32.96
N GLY A 579 -5.41 -30.93 -34.03
CA GLY A 579 -6.59 -30.85 -34.89
C GLY A 579 -7.81 -31.54 -34.26
N GLY A 580 -9.00 -31.06 -34.62
CA GLY A 580 -10.26 -31.60 -34.12
C GLY A 580 -10.45 -33.08 -34.46
N LYS A 581 -10.91 -33.85 -33.46
CA LYS A 581 -11.05 -35.33 -33.47
C LYS A 581 -11.93 -35.92 -34.59
N ASN A 582 -12.61 -35.10 -35.40
CA ASN A 582 -13.37 -35.51 -36.59
C ASN A 582 -12.68 -35.16 -37.92
N GLY A 583 -11.34 -35.10 -37.94
CA GLY A 583 -10.51 -34.94 -39.14
C GLY A 583 -10.05 -33.51 -39.43
N GLY A 584 -9.77 -32.72 -38.39
CA GLY A 584 -9.01 -31.47 -38.53
C GLY A 584 -7.50 -31.74 -38.61
N ASN A 585 -6.75 -30.84 -39.25
CA ASN A 585 -5.29 -30.91 -39.29
C ASN A 585 -4.67 -30.44 -37.96
N ALA A 586 -3.50 -30.95 -37.59
CA ALA A 586 -2.69 -30.32 -36.56
C ALA A 586 -2.28 -28.90 -36.97
N GLY A 587 -2.00 -28.07 -35.96
CA GLY A 587 -1.45 -26.74 -36.11
C GLY A 587 0.05 -26.73 -36.41
N ASN A 588 0.62 -25.53 -36.48
CA ASN A 588 2.06 -25.33 -36.68
C ASN A 588 2.67 -24.67 -35.43
N ILE A 589 3.72 -25.27 -34.87
CA ILE A 589 4.52 -24.65 -33.81
C ILE A 589 5.91 -24.42 -34.37
N THR A 590 6.29 -23.14 -34.49
CA THR A 590 7.58 -22.68 -35.02
C THR A 590 8.35 -21.97 -33.90
N ILE A 591 9.57 -22.42 -33.63
CA ILE A 591 10.49 -21.78 -32.69
C ILE A 591 11.73 -21.36 -33.48
N GLN A 592 12.11 -20.10 -33.41
CA GLN A 592 13.30 -19.52 -34.02
C GLN A 592 14.11 -18.84 -32.93
N SER A 593 15.36 -19.27 -32.74
CA SER A 593 16.25 -18.79 -31.68
C SER A 593 17.63 -18.61 -32.30
N ASP A 594 18.11 -17.36 -32.39
CA ASP A 594 19.47 -17.08 -32.87
C ASP A 594 20.51 -17.34 -31.76
N GLY A 595 20.09 -17.25 -30.48
CA GLY A 595 20.82 -17.82 -29.34
C GLY A 595 20.45 -19.28 -29.07
N THR A 596 21.11 -19.91 -28.11
CA THR A 596 20.97 -21.36 -27.87
C THR A 596 19.63 -21.74 -27.21
N LEU A 597 18.99 -22.77 -27.76
CA LEU A 597 17.82 -23.44 -27.20
C LEU A 597 18.29 -24.56 -26.25
N TYR A 598 18.12 -24.37 -24.93
CA TYR A 598 18.66 -25.31 -23.93
C TYR A 598 17.63 -26.28 -23.33
N GLN A 599 16.34 -25.95 -23.34
CA GLN A 599 15.28 -26.82 -22.82
C GLN A 599 14.01 -26.68 -23.66
N VAL A 600 13.35 -27.81 -23.92
CA VAL A 600 12.05 -27.88 -24.60
C VAL A 600 11.11 -28.76 -23.77
N GLY A 601 9.95 -28.21 -23.42
CA GLY A 601 8.90 -28.88 -22.67
C GLY A 601 8.04 -29.78 -23.56
N GLN A 602 6.80 -30.05 -23.14
CA GLN A 602 5.91 -30.92 -23.90
C GLN A 602 5.33 -30.18 -25.12
N LEU A 603 5.52 -30.77 -26.30
CA LEU A 603 5.11 -30.23 -27.59
C LEU A 603 4.11 -31.17 -28.27
N ASP A 604 2.82 -30.92 -28.06
CA ASP A 604 1.75 -31.82 -28.52
C ASP A 604 1.24 -31.44 -29.92
N LEU A 605 1.75 -32.17 -30.92
CA LEU A 605 1.33 -32.10 -32.32
C LEU A 605 0.56 -33.38 -32.69
N GLY A 606 -0.77 -33.33 -32.54
CA GLY A 606 -1.64 -34.49 -32.74
C GLY A 606 -1.55 -35.14 -34.13
N ALA A 607 -1.15 -36.41 -34.19
CA ALA A 607 -1.02 -37.14 -35.45
C ALA A 607 -2.38 -37.46 -36.11
N PRO A 608 -2.48 -37.44 -37.46
CA PRO A 608 -3.70 -37.81 -38.16
C PRO A 608 -4.04 -39.29 -37.92
N SER A 609 -5.31 -39.57 -37.58
CA SER A 609 -5.75 -40.89 -37.08
C SER A 609 -5.52 -42.03 -38.08
N GLY A 610 -4.61 -42.97 -37.76
CA GLY A 610 -4.19 -44.05 -38.64
C GLY A 610 -3.79 -45.37 -37.94
N THR A 611 -4.79 -46.15 -37.52
CA THR A 611 -4.75 -47.60 -37.21
C THR A 611 -3.78 -48.16 -36.15
N SER A 612 -4.39 -48.70 -35.09
CA SER A 612 -4.05 -49.94 -34.33
C SER A 612 -2.67 -50.10 -33.66
N GLY A 613 -2.69 -50.23 -32.32
CA GLY A 613 -1.57 -50.75 -31.54
C GLY A 613 -1.83 -50.73 -30.03
N THR A 614 -2.59 -51.68 -29.49
CA THR A 614 -2.80 -51.84 -28.04
C THR A 614 -1.78 -52.78 -27.41
N PRO A 615 -0.90 -52.32 -26.51
CA PRO A 615 -0.41 -53.11 -25.40
C PRO A 615 -1.37 -52.97 -24.21
N ASN A 616 -1.91 -54.08 -23.70
CA ASN A 616 -2.47 -54.06 -22.35
C ASN A 616 -1.32 -53.92 -21.36
N LEU A 617 -1.32 -52.82 -20.60
CA LEU A 617 -0.86 -52.86 -19.22
C LEU A 617 -2.10 -52.62 -18.36
N GLU A 618 -2.39 -53.58 -17.50
CA GLU A 618 -3.48 -53.45 -16.53
C GLU A 618 -3.16 -52.28 -15.61
N ALA A 619 -4.16 -51.44 -15.33
CA ALA A 619 -3.97 -50.35 -14.40
C ALA A 619 -3.63 -50.92 -13.02
N PRO A 620 -2.52 -50.51 -12.37
CA PRO A 620 -2.44 -50.61 -10.93
C PRO A 620 -3.60 -49.79 -10.37
N GLU A 621 -4.44 -50.39 -9.54
CA GLU A 621 -5.19 -49.62 -8.55
C GLU A 621 -4.15 -49.02 -7.60
N VAL A 622 -3.61 -47.84 -7.95
CA VAL A 622 -2.89 -47.01 -7.00
C VAL A 622 -3.93 -46.59 -5.97
N SER A 623 -3.76 -47.11 -4.76
CA SER A 623 -4.66 -46.87 -3.64
C SER A 623 -4.79 -45.38 -3.35
N HIS A 624 -5.88 -45.01 -2.68
CA HIS A 624 -6.02 -43.70 -2.04
C HIS A 624 -5.13 -43.55 -0.79
N ASP A 625 -3.94 -44.16 -0.82
CA ASP A 625 -2.86 -43.86 0.11
C ASP A 625 -2.23 -42.52 -0.31
N LEU A 626 -2.95 -41.45 0.01
CA LEU A 626 -2.32 -40.19 0.37
C LEU A 626 -1.15 -40.53 1.31
N PHE A 627 0.02 -39.94 1.07
CA PHE A 627 0.96 -39.75 2.18
C PHE A 627 0.31 -38.75 3.15
N SER A 628 -0.54 -39.29 4.02
CA SER A 628 -1.04 -38.58 5.18
C SER A 628 0.18 -38.20 5.98
N ALA A 629 0.46 -36.90 6.06
CA ALA A 629 1.13 -36.38 7.23
C ALA A 629 0.38 -36.87 8.48
N GLY A 630 1.08 -36.99 9.62
CA GLY A 630 0.40 -37.17 10.90
C GLY A 630 -0.74 -36.15 11.02
N PRO A 631 -1.98 -36.55 11.36
CA PRO A 631 -3.15 -35.71 11.15
C PRO A 631 -3.04 -34.43 11.97
N ALA A 632 -2.85 -33.29 11.29
CA ALA A 632 -2.68 -32.00 11.94
C ALA A 632 -3.93 -31.66 12.76
N LYS A 633 -3.70 -31.14 13.97
CA LYS A 633 -4.74 -30.81 14.95
C LYS A 633 -5.53 -29.57 14.55
N SER A 634 -4.94 -28.69 13.73
CA SER A 634 -5.62 -27.54 13.12
C SER A 634 -5.98 -27.79 11.64
N PRO A 635 -6.79 -26.92 11.01
CA PRO A 635 -7.00 -26.93 9.56
C PRO A 635 -5.73 -26.68 8.71
N VAL A 636 -4.65 -26.16 9.29
CA VAL A 636 -3.37 -25.94 8.59
C VAL A 636 -2.67 -27.29 8.40
N GLN A 637 -2.67 -27.77 7.15
CA GLN A 637 -1.98 -29.00 6.73
C GLN A 637 -0.59 -28.69 6.13
N HIS A 638 -0.35 -27.44 5.74
CA HIS A 638 0.92 -26.97 5.16
C HIS A 638 1.36 -25.67 5.83
N LEU A 639 2.53 -25.68 6.47
CA LEU A 639 3.22 -24.48 6.94
C LEU A 639 4.31 -24.11 5.93
N PHE A 640 4.39 -22.84 5.57
CA PHE A 640 5.52 -22.25 4.85
C PHE A 640 6.19 -21.24 5.79
N VAL A 641 7.51 -21.30 5.94
CA VAL A 641 8.30 -20.36 6.74
C VAL A 641 9.33 -19.71 5.82
N ILE A 642 9.18 -18.42 5.55
CA ILE A 642 10.09 -17.63 4.72
C ILE A 642 10.98 -16.82 5.65
N ILE A 643 12.30 -16.98 5.52
CA ILE A 643 13.30 -16.38 6.40
C ILE A 643 14.15 -15.41 5.57
N GLY A 644 14.07 -14.12 5.87
CA GLY A 644 14.99 -13.09 5.38
C GLY A 644 16.18 -12.88 6.33
N GLU A 645 17.00 -11.86 6.06
CA GLU A 645 18.20 -11.56 6.86
C GLU A 645 18.14 -10.18 7.56
N ASN A 646 18.72 -10.09 8.76
CA ASN A 646 19.35 -8.89 9.33
C ASN A 646 18.46 -7.61 9.44
N HIS A 647 17.26 -7.70 10.00
CA HIS A 647 16.42 -6.52 10.27
C HIS A 647 15.61 -6.58 11.59
N SER A 648 15.70 -5.53 12.41
CA SER A 648 14.90 -5.38 13.63
C SER A 648 13.43 -5.02 13.35
N PHE A 649 12.56 -5.21 14.36
CA PHE A 649 11.16 -4.81 14.26
C PHE A 649 11.01 -3.31 14.01
N ASP A 650 11.61 -2.46 14.85
CA ASP A 650 11.56 -1.00 14.65
C ASP A 650 12.20 -0.52 13.33
N ASN A 651 13.11 -1.29 12.72
CA ASN A 651 13.68 -0.94 11.42
C ASN A 651 12.66 -1.03 10.27
N TYR A 652 11.80 -2.06 10.25
CA TYR A 652 10.72 -2.19 9.25
C TYR A 652 9.42 -1.50 9.65
N PHE A 653 9.06 -1.60 10.94
CA PHE A 653 7.73 -1.28 11.48
C PHE A 653 7.75 -0.16 12.52
N GLY A 654 8.85 0.60 12.64
CA GLY A 654 8.99 1.74 13.56
C GLY A 654 7.97 2.87 13.37
N THR A 655 7.16 2.84 12.31
CA THR A 655 6.05 3.76 12.05
C THR A 655 4.78 3.03 11.60
N TYR A 656 4.54 1.80 12.08
CA TYR A 656 3.40 1.00 11.65
C TYR A 656 2.10 1.52 12.26
N LEU A 657 1.07 1.74 11.44
CA LEU A 657 -0.27 2.09 11.91
C LEU A 657 -1.17 0.84 11.95
N PRO A 658 -1.43 0.26 13.13
CA PRO A 658 -2.29 -0.93 13.25
C PRO A 658 -3.77 -0.57 13.01
N ARG A 659 -4.59 -1.59 12.72
CA ARG A 659 -6.03 -1.39 12.48
C ARG A 659 -6.73 -0.79 13.70
N GLN A 660 -7.84 -0.07 13.47
CA GLN A 660 -8.60 0.57 14.55
C GLN A 660 -9.01 -0.44 15.64
N GLY A 661 -8.61 -0.17 16.90
CA GLY A 661 -8.85 -1.07 18.03
C GLY A 661 -7.76 -2.12 18.25
N GLN A 662 -6.63 -2.00 17.55
CA GLN A 662 -5.37 -2.69 17.84
C GLN A 662 -4.34 -1.69 18.36
N THR A 663 -3.27 -2.23 18.95
CA THR A 663 -2.11 -1.51 19.47
C THR A 663 -0.85 -2.04 18.81
N VAL A 664 0.23 -1.28 18.87
CA VAL A 664 1.60 -1.73 18.53
C VAL A 664 2.56 -0.98 19.46
N GLN A 665 3.73 -1.56 19.75
CA GLN A 665 4.86 -0.82 20.34
C GLN A 665 5.95 -0.59 19.29
N ASP A 666 6.05 0.64 18.81
CA ASP A 666 7.01 1.06 17.78
C ASP A 666 7.54 2.48 18.07
N LEU A 667 8.44 3.01 17.24
CA LEU A 667 9.01 4.36 17.45
C LEU A 667 7.94 5.46 17.40
N LEU A 668 6.85 5.27 16.65
CA LEU A 668 5.78 6.25 16.47
C LEU A 668 4.80 6.27 17.64
N THR A 669 4.32 5.12 18.10
CA THR A 669 3.40 4.98 19.25
C THR A 669 4.07 5.33 20.58
N GLN A 670 5.37 5.07 20.72
CA GLN A 670 6.17 5.58 21.83
C GLN A 670 6.47 7.09 21.71
N GLY A 671 6.12 7.74 20.60
CA GLY A 671 6.34 9.17 20.34
C GLY A 671 7.81 9.55 20.18
N ILE A 672 8.69 8.59 19.89
CA ILE A 672 10.10 8.80 19.58
C ILE A 672 10.21 9.53 18.24
N VAL A 673 9.39 9.15 17.25
CA VAL A 673 9.28 9.86 15.95
C VAL A 673 7.85 10.37 15.71
N ASN A 674 7.73 11.37 14.84
CA ASN A 674 6.47 11.82 14.25
C ASN A 674 6.14 10.99 12.99
N PRO A 675 4.92 11.06 12.42
CA PRO A 675 4.56 10.31 11.21
C PRO A 675 5.42 10.58 9.96
N ASP A 676 6.11 11.71 9.87
CA ASP A 676 7.07 12.02 8.79
C ASP A 676 8.49 11.46 9.05
N GLY A 677 8.68 10.76 10.18
CA GLY A 677 9.97 10.27 10.66
C GLY A 677 10.88 11.37 11.22
N SER A 678 10.37 12.58 11.52
CA SER A 678 11.13 13.58 12.27
C SER A 678 11.13 13.29 13.78
N PRO A 679 12.07 13.85 14.56
CA PRO A 679 12.11 13.72 16.03
C PRO A 679 10.79 14.08 16.72
N GLY A 680 10.19 13.11 17.39
CA GLY A 680 8.95 13.25 18.16
C GLY A 680 9.16 13.83 19.56
N PRO A 681 8.06 14.04 20.32
CA PRO A 681 8.13 14.61 21.68
C PRO A 681 8.98 13.78 22.66
N ASN A 682 9.07 12.47 22.44
CA ASN A 682 9.84 11.53 23.27
C ASN A 682 11.15 11.08 22.61
N PHE A 683 11.63 11.75 21.54
CA PHE A 683 12.86 11.36 20.80
C PHE A 683 14.09 11.11 21.70
N SER A 684 14.18 11.83 22.83
CA SER A 684 15.23 11.65 23.83
C SER A 684 15.28 10.27 24.51
N LEU A 685 14.23 9.44 24.40
CA LEU A 685 14.25 8.05 24.89
C LEU A 685 15.20 7.14 24.10
N ALA A 686 15.50 7.48 22.84
CA ALA A 686 16.39 6.72 21.97
C ALA A 686 17.76 7.40 21.75
N ALA A 687 18.06 8.44 22.54
CA ALA A 687 19.27 9.25 22.39
C ALA A 687 20.51 8.48 22.84
N GLN A 688 21.50 8.38 21.95
CA GLN A 688 22.64 7.49 22.10
C GLN A 688 23.76 8.12 22.94
N ALA A 689 24.33 7.32 23.84
CA ALA A 689 25.44 7.66 24.72
C ALA A 689 26.81 7.31 24.12
N ILE A 690 27.87 7.91 24.68
CA ILE A 690 29.26 7.62 24.38
C ILE A 690 29.88 6.97 25.62
N ALA A 691 30.32 5.71 25.55
CA ALA A 691 30.87 5.00 26.70
C ALA A 691 32.40 4.75 26.63
N SER A 692 32.93 4.14 27.69
CA SER A 692 34.34 3.80 27.83
C SER A 692 34.52 2.41 28.46
N ASP A 693 34.95 1.45 27.65
CA ASP A 693 35.54 0.19 28.12
C ASP A 693 36.91 0.00 27.45
N THR A 694 37.96 0.02 28.28
CA THR A 694 39.36 0.03 27.83
C THR A 694 40.18 -1.09 28.48
N THR A 695 39.54 -2.00 29.24
CA THR A 695 40.29 -3.04 29.99
C THR A 695 39.60 -4.39 30.14
N LYS A 696 38.27 -4.45 30.31
CA LYS A 696 37.51 -5.68 30.55
C LYS A 696 36.04 -5.47 30.23
N TYR A 697 35.48 -6.42 29.47
CA TYR A 697 34.09 -6.43 29.05
C TYR A 697 33.12 -6.00 30.16
N GLN A 698 32.28 -5.02 29.85
CA GLN A 698 31.12 -4.58 30.63
C GLN A 698 29.89 -4.59 29.74
N LEU A 699 28.74 -4.97 30.32
CA LEU A 699 27.41 -4.81 29.71
C LEU A 699 26.98 -3.33 29.76
N ASP A 700 27.25 -2.71 30.91
CA ASP A 700 26.98 -1.34 31.30
C ASP A 700 28.30 -0.53 31.45
N PRO A 701 29.04 -0.29 30.35
CA PRO A 701 30.28 0.49 30.39
C PRO A 701 30.00 1.93 30.83
N THR A 702 31.01 2.63 31.37
CA THR A 702 30.77 3.97 31.95
C THR A 702 30.43 5.00 30.85
N HIS A 703 29.21 5.57 30.91
CA HIS A 703 28.77 6.63 29.99
C HIS A 703 29.53 7.93 30.29
N THR A 704 30.19 8.47 29.27
CA THR A 704 31.06 9.66 29.31
C THR A 704 30.40 10.92 28.72
N GLY A 705 29.27 10.75 28.01
CA GLY A 705 28.50 11.82 27.40
C GLY A 705 27.39 11.27 26.49
N LEU A 706 26.74 12.17 25.76
CA LEU A 706 25.81 11.83 24.67
C LEU A 706 26.41 12.28 23.33
N TYR A 707 26.03 11.63 22.24
CA TYR A 707 26.29 12.16 20.90
C TYR A 707 25.54 13.51 20.71
N ALA A 708 26.24 14.53 20.22
CA ALA A 708 25.61 15.81 19.83
C ALA A 708 24.85 15.67 18.49
N HIS A 709 25.43 14.89 17.59
CA HIS A 709 24.86 14.39 16.35
C HIS A 709 25.36 12.95 16.18
N LEU A 710 24.58 12.09 15.51
CA LEU A 710 25.09 10.78 15.10
C LEU A 710 26.19 10.95 14.03
N PRO A 711 27.22 10.10 14.03
CA PRO A 711 28.16 10.02 12.93
C PRO A 711 27.44 9.60 11.64
N GLN A 712 27.93 10.09 10.50
CA GLN A 712 27.41 9.71 9.19
C GLN A 712 27.46 8.18 9.02
N PRO A 713 26.37 7.53 8.53
CA PRO A 713 26.38 6.13 8.07
C PRO A 713 27.59 5.83 7.18
N ASN A 714 28.09 4.61 7.21
CA ASN A 714 29.16 4.15 6.32
C ASN A 714 28.59 3.20 5.26
N THR A 715 29.25 3.11 4.11
CA THR A 715 28.87 2.19 3.03
C THR A 715 29.21 0.73 3.34
N THR A 716 30.15 0.43 4.25
CA THR A 716 30.65 -0.93 4.52
C THR A 716 31.05 -1.63 3.21
N TYR A 717 30.35 -2.69 2.80
CA TYR A 717 30.53 -3.41 1.54
C TYR A 717 29.30 -3.29 0.60
N ALA A 718 28.50 -2.22 0.73
CA ALA A 718 27.24 -2.04 0.01
C ALA A 718 27.39 -2.02 -1.52
N VAL A 719 26.60 -2.87 -2.19
CA VAL A 719 26.63 -3.09 -3.63
C VAL A 719 26.39 -1.77 -4.40
N GLY A 720 27.24 -1.52 -5.39
CA GLY A 720 27.21 -0.32 -6.22
C GLY A 720 27.75 0.95 -5.54
N GLN A 721 28.20 0.89 -4.28
CA GLN A 721 28.89 1.99 -3.59
C GLN A 721 30.41 1.79 -3.60
N ILE A 722 31.15 2.85 -3.28
CA ILE A 722 32.56 2.71 -2.85
C ILE A 722 32.52 2.11 -1.43
N PRO A 723 33.23 1.01 -1.15
CA PRO A 723 33.24 0.41 0.19
C PRO A 723 34.02 1.27 1.21
N ASP A 724 33.75 1.02 2.50
CA ASP A 724 34.51 1.51 3.65
C ASP A 724 34.58 3.05 3.80
N ILE A 725 33.63 3.81 3.25
CA ILE A 725 33.57 5.28 3.34
C ILE A 725 32.29 5.79 4.02
N PRO A 726 32.32 6.99 4.65
CA PRO A 726 31.10 7.69 5.05
C PRO A 726 30.20 7.88 3.81
N ASP A 727 28.95 7.43 3.93
CA ASP A 727 28.01 7.35 2.83
C ASP A 727 27.50 8.75 2.44
N PRO A 728 27.87 9.27 1.26
CA PRO A 728 27.58 10.64 0.86
C PRO A 728 26.09 10.92 0.63
N ARG A 729 25.24 9.89 0.64
CA ARG A 729 23.78 10.00 0.51
C ARG A 729 23.13 10.49 1.82
N PHE A 730 23.79 10.27 2.96
CA PHE A 730 23.31 10.67 4.29
C PHE A 730 24.04 11.91 4.81
N PRO A 731 23.37 12.78 5.59
CA PRO A 731 24.00 13.98 6.17
C PRO A 731 24.91 13.62 7.35
N SER A 732 25.95 14.43 7.58
CA SER A 732 26.94 14.24 8.66
C SER A 732 26.54 14.87 10.00
N ASN A 733 25.31 15.35 10.14
CA ASN A 733 24.77 16.02 11.33
C ASN A 733 23.37 15.46 11.73
N LEU A 734 23.17 14.16 11.57
CA LEU A 734 21.93 13.47 11.96
C LEU A 734 21.57 13.75 13.44
N PRO A 735 20.28 13.93 13.80
CA PRO A 735 19.85 14.03 15.19
C PRO A 735 20.26 12.80 16.00
N ASN A 736 20.53 12.95 17.30
CA ASN A 736 20.91 11.84 18.17
C ASN A 736 19.71 10.93 18.52
N GLY A 737 19.41 9.97 17.64
CA GLY A 737 18.33 9.00 17.75
C GLY A 737 17.91 8.46 16.36
N PRO A 738 16.82 7.68 16.26
CA PRO A 738 16.42 7.04 15.01
C PRO A 738 16.13 8.00 13.85
N PHE A 739 16.42 7.59 12.61
CA PHE A 739 16.15 8.38 11.41
C PHE A 739 15.62 7.56 10.23
N PRO A 740 14.73 8.12 9.39
CA PRO A 740 14.20 7.40 8.22
C PRO A 740 15.26 7.28 7.11
N ILE A 741 15.67 6.05 6.80
CA ILE A 741 16.58 5.68 5.69
C ILE A 741 16.02 6.18 4.36
N ASN A 742 14.74 5.92 4.12
CA ASN A 742 14.03 6.25 2.87
C ASN A 742 13.67 7.75 2.70
N LYS A 743 14.20 8.61 3.59
CA LYS A 743 14.29 10.07 3.41
C LYS A 743 15.54 10.51 2.63
N TYR A 744 16.56 9.64 2.59
CA TYR A 744 17.88 9.92 2.02
C TYR A 744 18.21 9.03 0.82
N VAL A 745 17.69 7.79 0.79
CA VAL A 745 17.89 6.81 -0.30
C VAL A 745 16.56 6.16 -0.73
N GLY A 746 16.56 5.39 -1.82
CA GLY A 746 15.39 4.60 -2.24
C GLY A 746 15.19 3.35 -1.39
N TYR A 747 13.97 2.80 -1.37
CA TYR A 747 13.66 1.54 -0.65
C TYR A 747 14.41 0.32 -1.23
N ASN A 748 14.82 0.42 -2.49
CA ASN A 748 15.66 -0.54 -3.22
C ASN A 748 17.18 -0.23 -3.15
N SER A 749 17.60 0.70 -2.28
CA SER A 749 19.01 1.09 -2.18
C SER A 749 19.76 0.26 -1.15
N TYR A 750 20.86 -0.38 -1.56
CA TYR A 750 21.83 -0.97 -0.66
C TYR A 750 22.38 0.09 0.30
N VAL A 751 22.29 -0.17 1.61
CA VAL A 751 22.85 0.62 2.72
C VAL A 751 23.94 -0.19 3.42
N GLY A 752 24.70 0.41 4.35
CA GLY A 752 25.75 -0.33 5.07
C GLY A 752 25.21 -1.39 6.04
N ASP A 753 25.98 -2.46 6.25
CA ASP A 753 25.73 -3.55 7.19
C ASP A 753 26.10 -3.15 8.65
N PRO A 754 25.16 -3.13 9.61
CA PRO A 754 25.47 -2.79 11.00
C PRO A 754 26.00 -4.00 11.80
N VAL A 755 26.80 -3.75 12.84
CA VAL A 755 27.47 -4.80 13.61
C VAL A 755 26.53 -5.54 14.57
N HIS A 756 26.38 -6.85 14.33
CA HIS A 756 25.41 -7.74 14.97
C HIS A 756 26.08 -8.98 15.61
N ARG A 757 26.84 -8.74 16.69
CA ARG A 757 27.66 -9.78 17.33
C ARG A 757 27.30 -9.97 18.79
N PHE A 758 27.29 -11.21 19.26
CA PHE A 758 26.88 -11.63 20.62
C PHE A 758 27.16 -10.63 21.76
N PHE A 759 28.45 -10.42 22.08
CA PHE A 759 28.85 -9.56 23.19
C PHE A 759 28.57 -8.07 22.92
N GLN A 760 28.44 -7.68 21.66
CA GLN A 760 28.13 -6.31 21.28
C GLN A 760 26.64 -6.03 21.39
N MET A 761 25.75 -6.94 21.00
CA MET A 761 24.30 -6.74 21.12
C MET A 761 23.85 -6.64 22.60
N TYR A 762 24.53 -7.40 23.47
CA TYR A 762 24.45 -7.21 24.92
C TYR A 762 24.90 -5.83 25.42
N GLN A 763 25.85 -5.17 24.74
CA GLN A 763 26.23 -3.78 25.04
C GLN A 763 25.27 -2.76 24.42
N GLN A 764 24.80 -2.98 23.18
CA GLN A 764 23.85 -2.10 22.49
C GLN A 764 22.58 -1.87 23.31
N THR A 765 22.09 -2.93 23.97
CA THR A 765 20.91 -2.91 24.84
C THR A 765 21.16 -2.29 26.22
N ASP A 766 22.41 -2.19 26.70
CA ASP A 766 22.84 -1.60 27.98
C ASP A 766 21.88 -1.91 29.16
N LEU A 767 21.69 -3.20 29.45
CA LEU A 767 20.78 -3.70 30.51
C LEU A 767 19.32 -3.20 30.39
N GLY A 768 18.85 -2.91 29.17
CA GLY A 768 17.51 -2.37 28.89
C GLY A 768 17.44 -0.84 28.82
N LYS A 769 18.55 -0.15 28.51
CA LYS A 769 18.58 1.30 28.20
C LYS A 769 18.62 1.61 26.70
N HIS A 770 19.09 0.67 25.86
CA HIS A 770 19.11 0.76 24.39
C HIS A 770 19.89 1.98 23.81
N ASP A 771 20.76 2.62 24.59
CA ASP A 771 21.44 3.87 24.23
C ASP A 771 22.89 3.70 23.71
N LEU A 772 23.37 2.46 23.50
CA LEU A 772 24.76 2.20 23.08
C LEU A 772 24.95 1.65 21.65
N TYR A 773 23.89 1.49 20.87
CA TYR A 773 23.96 1.04 19.46
C TYR A 773 24.99 1.82 18.63
N THR A 774 25.04 3.15 18.78
CA THR A 774 26.00 3.99 18.04
C THR A 774 27.42 3.92 18.60
N TRP A 775 27.58 3.79 19.91
CA TRP A 775 28.91 3.64 20.50
C TRP A 775 29.55 2.32 20.11
N VAL A 776 28.80 1.22 20.12
CA VAL A 776 29.23 -0.11 19.64
C VAL A 776 29.68 -0.04 18.18
N ALA A 777 28.84 0.51 17.29
CA ALA A 777 29.17 0.68 15.88
C ALA A 777 30.48 1.49 15.68
N GLN A 778 30.68 2.56 16.44
CA GLN A 778 31.85 3.44 16.34
C GLN A 778 33.13 2.90 16.99
N THR A 779 33.06 1.86 17.81
CA THR A 779 34.22 1.32 18.55
C THR A 779 34.68 -0.05 18.12
N VAL A 780 33.78 -0.87 17.55
CA VAL A 780 34.05 -2.30 17.28
C VAL A 780 34.32 -2.56 15.79
N GLY A 781 33.37 -2.22 14.92
CA GLY A 781 33.38 -2.64 13.51
C GLY A 781 33.15 -4.14 13.31
N ILE A 782 33.29 -4.61 12.08
CA ILE A 782 33.07 -6.04 11.75
C ILE A 782 34.19 -6.98 12.23
N GLY A 783 35.18 -6.50 12.99
CA GLY A 783 36.28 -7.30 13.58
C GLY A 783 37.58 -7.29 12.77
N GLY A 784 38.72 -7.17 13.46
CA GLY A 784 40.03 -6.90 12.84
C GLY A 784 40.65 -8.04 12.00
N ALA A 785 40.03 -9.23 12.00
CA ALA A 785 40.44 -10.39 11.21
C ALA A 785 39.48 -10.69 10.03
N ASN A 786 38.35 -9.97 9.93
CA ASN A 786 37.17 -10.45 9.20
C ASN A 786 37.05 -9.87 7.77
N SER A 787 37.68 -8.74 7.48
CA SER A 787 37.68 -8.09 6.16
C SER A 787 39.06 -7.51 5.76
N ALA A 788 39.16 -7.00 4.52
CA ALA A 788 40.34 -6.30 4.01
C ALA A 788 39.88 -5.12 3.11
N PRO A 789 40.12 -3.84 3.49
CA PRO A 789 40.85 -3.38 4.67
C PRO A 789 40.16 -3.79 5.99
N ALA A 790 40.96 -4.19 6.97
CA ALA A 790 40.44 -4.54 8.29
C ALA A 790 40.04 -3.28 9.07
N PRO A 791 38.94 -3.31 9.85
CA PRO A 791 38.60 -2.27 10.81
C PRO A 791 39.78 -1.93 11.74
N THR A 792 39.78 -0.69 12.24
CA THR A 792 40.78 -0.22 13.20
C THR A 792 40.09 0.45 14.40
N PRO A 793 40.74 0.55 15.57
CA PRO A 793 40.22 1.32 16.72
C PRO A 793 39.95 2.81 16.43
N SER A 794 40.45 3.31 15.29
CA SER A 794 40.27 4.69 14.80
C SER A 794 39.25 4.83 13.66
N ASN A 795 38.81 3.73 13.06
CA ASN A 795 37.80 3.70 12.00
C ASN A 795 37.26 2.28 11.86
N THR A 796 36.00 2.09 12.25
CA THR A 796 35.29 0.81 12.25
C THR A 796 34.54 0.50 10.96
N TYR A 797 34.46 1.46 10.04
CA TYR A 797 33.68 1.40 8.80
C TYR A 797 32.16 1.21 8.99
N GLN A 798 31.57 1.65 10.11
CA GLN A 798 30.15 1.43 10.43
C GLN A 798 29.26 2.69 10.33
N GLY A 799 29.72 3.81 10.88
CA GLY A 799 28.89 5.03 10.97
C GLY A 799 27.77 4.91 12.02
N ALA A 800 26.55 5.33 11.68
CA ALA A 800 25.35 5.14 12.49
C ALA A 800 24.17 4.49 11.73
N VAL A 801 24.45 3.62 10.75
CA VAL A 801 23.40 3.00 9.90
C VAL A 801 22.37 2.20 10.71
N GLN A 802 22.77 1.61 11.86
CA GLN A 802 21.89 0.89 12.78
C GLN A 802 20.77 1.75 13.41
N MET A 803 20.90 3.08 13.43
CA MET A 803 19.82 3.97 13.88
C MET A 803 18.82 4.29 12.75
N GLY A 804 19.02 3.74 11.56
CA GLY A 804 18.10 3.87 10.45
C GLY A 804 16.85 3.00 10.61
N PHE A 805 15.70 3.50 10.16
CA PHE A 805 14.46 2.73 9.95
C PHE A 805 13.80 3.11 8.62
N TYR A 806 12.84 2.34 8.13
CA TYR A 806 12.06 2.64 6.93
C TYR A 806 10.70 3.25 7.33
N ASN A 807 10.45 4.51 6.96
CA ASN A 807 9.14 5.12 7.20
C ASN A 807 8.20 4.78 6.03
N ASN A 808 7.28 3.84 6.26
CA ASN A 808 6.36 3.36 5.22
C ASN A 808 5.07 4.20 5.11
N LEU A 809 4.87 5.18 6.01
CA LEU A 809 3.67 6.02 6.01
C LEU A 809 3.61 7.01 4.84
N GLY A 810 2.39 7.25 4.35
CA GLY A 810 2.12 8.21 3.27
C GLY A 810 2.53 7.76 1.86
N ARG A 811 2.93 6.48 1.66
CA ARG A 811 3.31 5.92 0.34
C ARG A 811 2.47 4.72 -0.11
N GLY A 812 1.29 4.52 0.47
CA GLY A 812 0.43 3.35 0.19
C GLY A 812 0.85 2.06 0.90
N GLY A 813 1.87 2.12 1.77
CA GLY A 813 2.46 0.97 2.45
C GLY A 813 3.54 0.29 1.61
N SER A 814 4.49 -0.33 2.30
CA SER A 814 5.37 -1.36 1.73
C SER A 814 4.59 -2.65 1.47
N PHE A 815 5.14 -3.63 0.74
CA PHE A 815 4.44 -4.92 0.61
C PHE A 815 4.40 -5.66 1.96
N ILE A 816 5.41 -5.50 2.81
CA ILE A 816 5.41 -6.13 4.14
C ILE A 816 4.42 -5.45 5.10
N ASP A 817 4.19 -4.13 5.01
CA ASP A 817 3.08 -3.42 5.67
C ASP A 817 1.71 -3.94 5.19
N PHE A 818 1.56 -4.19 3.89
CA PHE A 818 0.34 -4.80 3.35
C PHE A 818 0.11 -6.19 3.95
N LEU A 819 1.15 -7.03 4.09
CA LEU A 819 1.02 -8.33 4.73
C LEU A 819 0.67 -8.21 6.22
N ALA A 820 1.33 -7.32 6.97
CA ALA A 820 1.02 -7.05 8.38
C ALA A 820 -0.43 -6.58 8.57
N SER A 821 -0.89 -5.66 7.72
CA SER A 821 -2.25 -5.11 7.77
C SER A 821 -3.34 -6.01 7.16
N SER A 822 -2.99 -7.16 6.54
CA SER A 822 -3.95 -8.11 5.93
C SER A 822 -3.92 -9.53 6.51
N GLY A 823 -2.80 -9.94 7.12
CA GLY A 823 -2.65 -11.13 7.97
C GLY A 823 -2.55 -10.73 9.45
N THR A 824 -1.76 -11.45 10.24
CA THR A 824 -1.42 -11.09 11.62
C THR A 824 0.06 -10.70 11.69
N ILE A 825 0.40 -9.62 12.39
CA ILE A 825 1.78 -9.27 12.75
C ILE A 825 2.00 -9.58 14.23
N ASN A 826 3.18 -10.09 14.60
CA ASN A 826 3.60 -10.16 16.01
C ASN A 826 4.67 -9.08 16.23
N ASP A 827 4.45 -8.22 17.23
CA ASP A 827 5.32 -7.09 17.57
C ASP A 827 6.16 -7.31 18.84
N ASN A 828 6.30 -8.59 19.20
CA ASN A 828 6.99 -9.11 20.38
C ASN A 828 7.64 -10.49 20.06
N PHE A 829 8.17 -10.62 18.82
CA PHE A 829 8.87 -11.79 18.30
C PHE A 829 10.37 -11.49 18.21
N HIS A 830 11.22 -12.40 18.70
CA HIS A 830 12.64 -12.15 18.99
C HIS A 830 13.61 -13.11 18.29
N GLN A 831 14.87 -12.67 18.13
CA GLN A 831 15.95 -13.59 17.81
C GLN A 831 16.39 -14.39 19.06
N SER A 832 16.28 -15.72 19.01
CA SER A 832 16.59 -16.60 20.16
C SER A 832 18.03 -16.47 20.69
N ILE A 833 18.96 -15.95 19.88
CA ILE A 833 20.38 -15.76 20.22
C ILE A 833 20.83 -14.35 19.84
N MET A 834 21.44 -13.64 20.80
CA MET A 834 22.23 -12.42 20.55
C MET A 834 23.39 -12.76 19.61
N GLY A 835 23.45 -12.17 18.41
CA GLY A 835 24.48 -12.44 17.40
C GLY A 835 23.89 -12.94 16.07
N GLY A 836 24.76 -13.24 15.11
CA GLY A 836 24.38 -13.39 13.71
C GLY A 836 23.78 -14.73 13.26
N THR A 837 23.28 -14.69 12.02
CA THR A 837 22.82 -15.76 11.12
C THR A 837 23.13 -17.20 11.50
N GLY A 838 24.41 -17.57 11.54
CA GLY A 838 24.84 -18.96 11.67
C GLY A 838 24.56 -19.56 13.05
N ALA A 839 24.35 -18.72 14.07
CA ALA A 839 23.88 -19.15 15.38
C ALA A 839 22.35 -19.24 15.39
N ASN A 840 21.64 -18.21 14.92
CA ASN A 840 20.17 -18.17 14.94
C ASN A 840 19.52 -19.23 14.03
N HIS A 841 20.00 -19.44 12.80
CA HIS A 841 19.50 -20.52 11.93
C HIS A 841 19.67 -21.92 12.52
N TYR A 842 20.75 -22.15 13.29
CA TYR A 842 20.91 -23.41 14.02
C TYR A 842 19.92 -23.51 15.20
N GLY A 843 19.70 -22.42 15.94
CA GLY A 843 18.76 -22.35 17.04
C GLY A 843 17.31 -22.60 16.60
N LEU A 844 16.90 -21.95 15.51
CA LEU A 844 15.57 -21.98 14.88
C LEU A 844 15.02 -23.37 14.57
N VAL A 845 15.87 -24.38 14.43
CA VAL A 845 15.49 -25.77 14.11
C VAL A 845 15.83 -26.79 15.21
N SER A 846 16.46 -26.36 16.30
CA SER A 846 17.01 -27.27 17.32
C SER A 846 16.60 -26.93 18.75
N GLY A 847 15.87 -25.82 18.96
CA GLY A 847 15.57 -25.29 20.28
C GLY A 847 16.79 -25.05 21.17
N GLY A 848 18.00 -24.93 20.58
CA GLY A 848 19.27 -25.10 21.28
C GLY A 848 20.48 -24.54 20.54
N LEU A 849 21.69 -25.01 20.92
CA LEU A 849 22.95 -24.34 20.59
C LEU A 849 23.99 -25.30 20.01
N ALA A 850 24.74 -24.84 18.99
CA ALA A 850 25.75 -25.65 18.32
C ALA A 850 27.00 -25.78 19.20
N ALA A 851 27.26 -26.98 19.71
CA ALA A 851 28.35 -27.23 20.64
C ALA A 851 29.61 -27.74 19.92
N VAL A 852 30.79 -27.41 20.45
CA VAL A 852 32.07 -27.80 19.83
C VAL A 852 32.43 -29.23 20.22
N PHE A 853 32.21 -30.13 19.28
CA PHE A 853 32.67 -31.51 19.33
C PHE A 853 33.92 -31.69 18.48
N ASN A 854 34.83 -32.58 18.88
CA ASN A 854 35.79 -33.14 17.93
C ASN A 854 35.10 -34.11 16.96
N VAL A 855 35.81 -34.51 15.90
CA VAL A 855 35.31 -35.40 14.82
C VAL A 855 34.80 -36.79 15.27
N ASN A 856 34.87 -37.12 16.56
CA ASN A 856 34.30 -38.34 17.16
C ASN A 856 33.08 -38.05 18.06
N GLY A 857 32.46 -36.87 17.97
CA GLY A 857 31.24 -36.50 18.71
C GLY A 857 31.45 -36.29 20.22
N LYS A 858 32.67 -35.97 20.67
CA LYS A 858 32.97 -35.66 22.07
C LYS A 858 33.31 -34.18 22.23
N PRO A 859 32.87 -33.50 23.33
CA PRO A 859 33.24 -32.12 23.61
C PRO A 859 34.74 -31.86 23.46
N ALA A 860 35.08 -30.72 22.88
CA ALA A 860 36.45 -30.31 22.62
C ALA A 860 36.61 -28.80 22.79
N THR A 861 37.76 -28.37 23.30
CA THR A 861 38.15 -26.96 23.30
C THR A 861 38.38 -26.51 21.84
N PRO A 862 37.83 -25.36 21.40
CA PRO A 862 38.11 -24.80 20.08
C PRO A 862 39.59 -24.41 19.93
N PHE A 863 40.01 -24.09 18.70
CA PHE A 863 41.29 -23.43 18.51
C PHE A 863 41.30 -22.06 19.20
N ALA A 864 42.43 -21.64 19.76
CA ALA A 864 42.48 -20.44 20.63
C ALA A 864 42.13 -19.12 19.90
N ASN A 865 42.25 -19.08 18.58
CA ASN A 865 41.80 -17.97 17.72
C ASN A 865 40.33 -18.07 17.29
N GLN A 866 39.62 -19.13 17.67
CA GLN A 866 38.19 -19.35 17.45
C GLN A 866 37.37 -19.23 18.75
N ILE A 867 38.04 -19.08 19.91
CA ILE A 867 37.42 -18.69 21.17
C ILE A 867 37.27 -17.16 21.19
N GLU A 868 36.05 -16.70 21.45
CA GLU A 868 35.63 -15.30 21.52
C GLU A 868 36.32 -14.58 22.71
N ASN A 869 36.79 -13.34 22.52
CA ASN A 869 37.41 -12.55 23.59
C ASN A 869 37.02 -11.06 23.56
N PRO A 870 35.92 -10.66 24.22
CA PRO A 870 35.46 -9.27 24.29
C PRO A 870 36.18 -8.42 25.36
N ASN A 871 37.44 -8.73 25.72
CA ASN A 871 38.24 -7.84 26.58
C ASN A 871 39.05 -6.87 25.69
N PRO A 872 38.92 -5.53 25.84
CA PRO A 872 39.50 -4.58 24.90
C PRO A 872 41.01 -4.75 24.69
N ALA A 873 41.43 -4.64 23.44
CA ALA A 873 42.83 -4.69 23.06
C ALA A 873 43.61 -3.55 23.77
N PRO A 874 44.86 -3.76 24.23
CA PRO A 874 45.57 -2.76 25.03
C PRO A 874 45.70 -1.39 24.34
N GLY A 875 45.04 -0.37 24.91
CA GLY A 875 45.03 1.00 24.39
C GLY A 875 43.86 1.34 23.46
N THR A 876 42.88 0.45 23.29
CA THR A 876 41.64 0.72 22.54
C THR A 876 40.47 1.04 23.48
N ASN A 877 39.39 1.56 22.92
CA ASN A 877 38.06 1.57 23.54
C ASN A 877 37.21 0.55 22.79
N ASN A 878 36.76 -0.52 23.47
CA ASN A 878 35.79 -1.49 22.96
C ASN A 878 36.12 -2.12 21.58
N PHE A 879 37.41 -2.32 21.28
CA PHE A 879 37.91 -2.96 20.04
C PHE A 879 38.78 -4.19 20.37
N TYR A 880 38.69 -5.26 19.59
CA TYR A 880 39.18 -6.60 19.94
C TYR A 880 40.08 -7.24 18.85
N THR A 881 40.49 -8.50 19.04
CA THR A 881 41.39 -9.23 18.11
C THR A 881 40.91 -10.63 17.72
N ASN A 882 40.06 -11.25 18.55
CA ASN A 882 39.47 -12.56 18.33
C ASN A 882 37.95 -12.38 18.50
N ASP A 883 37.35 -11.68 17.54
CA ASP A 883 35.97 -11.26 17.58
C ASP A 883 35.19 -11.46 16.26
N GLY A 884 34.20 -12.37 16.30
CA GLY A 884 33.29 -12.70 15.21
C GLY A 884 33.82 -13.57 14.07
N TYR A 885 33.33 -13.25 12.87
CA TYR A 885 33.11 -14.19 11.77
C TYR A 885 34.35 -14.93 11.22
N ARG A 886 35.57 -14.43 11.45
CA ARG A 886 36.84 -15.08 11.08
C ARG A 886 37.90 -15.04 12.20
N GLY A 887 37.43 -15.02 13.44
CA GLY A 887 38.24 -15.23 14.63
C GLY A 887 37.40 -14.99 15.87
N GLY A 888 37.26 -15.97 16.76
CA GLY A 888 36.37 -15.91 17.90
C GLY A 888 34.87 -15.97 17.54
N SER A 889 34.26 -17.16 17.56
CA SER A 889 32.78 -17.32 17.53
C SER A 889 32.28 -18.32 18.56
N TYR A 890 33.13 -18.78 19.48
CA TYR A 890 32.80 -19.78 20.50
C TYR A 890 33.02 -19.25 21.92
N ILE A 891 32.03 -19.43 22.79
CA ILE A 891 32.13 -19.15 24.24
C ILE A 891 32.00 -20.43 25.07
N ASN A 892 32.59 -20.42 26.26
CA ASN A 892 32.31 -21.40 27.31
C ASN A 892 31.51 -20.71 28.44
N PRO A 893 30.18 -20.79 28.46
CA PRO A 893 29.33 -20.14 29.46
C PRO A 893 29.41 -20.82 30.84
N SER A 894 29.98 -22.04 30.93
CA SER A 894 30.18 -22.76 32.20
C SER A 894 31.40 -22.31 33.00
N ASP A 895 32.22 -21.39 32.46
CA ASP A 895 33.40 -20.83 33.12
C ASP A 895 33.24 -19.33 33.42
N PRO A 896 32.95 -18.94 34.69
CA PRO A 896 32.89 -17.54 35.10
C PRO A 896 34.23 -16.79 35.09
N GLN A 897 35.34 -17.42 34.70
CA GLN A 897 36.62 -16.76 34.40
C GLN A 897 36.84 -16.51 32.90
N ALA A 898 36.00 -17.07 32.03
CA ALA A 898 36.05 -16.80 30.60
C ALA A 898 35.74 -15.31 30.31
N PRO A 899 36.41 -14.71 29.30
CA PRO A 899 36.08 -13.38 28.78
C PRO A 899 34.58 -13.15 28.57
N GLY A 900 34.07 -12.02 29.05
CA GLY A 900 32.67 -11.59 28.85
C GLY A 900 31.58 -12.33 29.64
N ILE A 901 31.81 -13.58 30.05
CA ILE A 901 30.76 -14.44 30.66
C ILE A 901 30.30 -13.92 32.03
N LYS A 902 31.22 -13.47 32.88
CA LYS A 902 30.87 -13.08 34.25
C LYS A 902 29.81 -11.95 34.33
N PRO A 903 29.92 -10.83 33.59
CA PRO A 903 28.87 -9.82 33.53
C PRO A 903 27.48 -10.38 33.15
N ILE A 904 27.40 -11.26 32.15
CA ILE A 904 26.12 -11.88 31.75
C ILE A 904 25.56 -12.73 32.89
N LEU A 905 26.37 -13.57 33.54
CA LEU A 905 25.94 -14.34 34.71
C LEU A 905 25.45 -13.43 35.85
N GLN A 906 26.11 -12.30 36.10
CA GLN A 906 25.68 -11.34 37.12
C GLN A 906 24.37 -10.62 36.78
N MET A 907 24.11 -10.34 35.49
CA MET A 907 22.81 -9.86 35.02
C MET A 907 21.73 -10.93 35.24
N LEU A 908 21.99 -12.17 34.84
CA LEU A 908 21.05 -13.28 35.03
C LEU A 908 20.73 -13.54 36.52
N ASP A 909 21.72 -13.49 37.40
CA ASP A 909 21.57 -13.60 38.87
C ASP A 909 20.68 -12.49 39.48
N SER A 910 20.51 -11.36 38.77
CA SER A 910 19.73 -10.20 39.23
C SER A 910 18.27 -10.18 38.77
N LEU A 911 17.87 -11.09 37.89
CA LEU A 911 16.53 -11.12 37.31
C LEU A 911 15.45 -11.45 38.35
N PRO A 912 14.21 -10.95 38.17
CA PRO A 912 13.09 -11.27 39.07
C PRO A 912 12.55 -12.70 38.88
N TYR A 913 13.09 -13.45 37.92
CA TYR A 913 12.77 -14.84 37.61
C TYR A 913 14.07 -15.65 37.40
N LYS A 914 13.98 -16.98 37.35
CA LYS A 914 15.13 -17.84 37.03
C LYS A 914 15.21 -18.10 35.52
N PRO A 915 16.36 -17.86 34.85
CA PRO A 915 16.57 -18.25 33.46
C PRO A 915 16.31 -19.74 33.20
N PHE A 916 16.08 -20.09 31.94
CA PHE A 916 15.91 -21.47 31.51
C PHE A 916 17.16 -22.30 31.83
N MET A 917 16.95 -23.49 32.39
CA MET A 917 17.97 -24.34 33.01
C MET A 917 18.90 -23.64 34.03
N GLY A 918 18.55 -22.45 34.52
CA GLY A 918 19.38 -21.65 35.44
C GLY A 918 20.76 -21.24 34.90
N GLY A 919 21.05 -21.46 33.62
CA GLY A 919 22.41 -21.36 33.07
C GLY A 919 23.34 -22.53 33.43
N ASP A 920 22.81 -23.70 33.83
CA ASP A 920 23.60 -24.92 34.13
C ASP A 920 24.17 -25.58 32.86
N PHE A 921 25.07 -24.87 32.16
CA PHE A 921 25.82 -25.40 31.02
C PHE A 921 26.87 -26.42 31.48
N LYS A 922 27.13 -27.44 30.65
CA LYS A 922 28.03 -28.53 31.04
C LYS A 922 29.48 -28.04 31.12
N PRO A 923 30.21 -28.34 32.22
CA PRO A 923 31.60 -27.92 32.40
C PRO A 923 32.53 -28.27 31.23
N GLY A 924 33.01 -27.24 30.52
CA GLY A 924 33.98 -27.36 29.43
C GLY A 924 33.40 -27.65 28.04
N GLU A 925 32.08 -27.61 27.86
CA GLU A 925 31.49 -27.44 26.52
C GLU A 925 31.63 -25.97 26.07
N TYR A 926 31.80 -25.78 24.76
CA TYR A 926 31.83 -24.47 24.10
C TYR A 926 30.70 -24.41 23.07
N TYR A 927 30.06 -23.27 22.90
CA TYR A 927 28.91 -23.09 22.00
C TYR A 927 29.11 -21.92 21.03
N LEU A 928 28.56 -22.05 19.82
CA LEU A 928 28.59 -21.02 18.78
C LEU A 928 27.72 -19.82 19.17
N VAL A 929 28.19 -18.61 18.85
CA VAL A 929 27.50 -17.34 19.12
C VAL A 929 27.54 -16.31 17.97
N ASN A 930 28.36 -16.55 16.96
CA ASN A 930 28.52 -15.70 15.78
C ASN A 930 28.74 -16.61 14.54
N ASN A 931 28.66 -16.07 13.32
CA ASN A 931 28.66 -16.90 12.10
C ASN A 931 29.99 -17.66 11.91
N TYR A 932 29.91 -18.97 11.65
CA TYR A 932 30.93 -19.86 11.06
C TYR A 932 30.20 -20.82 10.10
N ASN A 933 30.88 -21.29 9.05
CA ASN A 933 30.23 -22.13 8.03
C ASN A 933 29.75 -23.48 8.62
N PRO A 934 28.74 -24.14 8.04
CA PRO A 934 28.27 -25.44 8.52
C PRO A 934 29.33 -26.55 8.44
N GLY A 935 29.11 -27.65 9.17
CA GLY A 935 29.99 -28.81 9.18
C GLY A 935 30.07 -29.59 7.86
N TYR A 936 29.14 -29.38 6.93
CA TYR A 936 29.13 -30.01 5.61
C TYR A 936 29.12 -28.99 4.46
N TYR A 937 29.69 -29.39 3.34
CA TYR A 937 29.32 -28.84 2.03
C TYR A 937 27.98 -29.44 1.58
N ALA A 938 27.22 -28.73 0.75
CA ALA A 938 25.98 -29.20 0.13
C ALA A 938 26.07 -30.59 -0.55
N ASN A 939 27.26 -31.00 -1.03
CA ASN A 939 27.45 -32.35 -1.58
C ASN A 939 27.44 -33.48 -0.51
N GLY A 940 27.58 -33.18 0.78
CA GLY A 940 27.63 -34.13 1.89
C GLY A 940 29.04 -34.47 2.38
N THR A 941 30.08 -33.85 1.83
CA THR A 941 31.47 -33.96 2.33
C THR A 941 31.64 -33.08 3.56
N PRO A 942 32.26 -33.55 4.67
CA PRO A 942 32.58 -32.68 5.80
C PRO A 942 33.51 -31.54 5.38
N ARG A 943 33.34 -30.35 5.97
CA ARG A 943 34.32 -29.26 5.85
C ARG A 943 35.56 -29.60 6.69
N PRO A 944 36.76 -29.09 6.32
CA PRO A 944 37.95 -29.23 7.16
C PRO A 944 37.76 -28.56 8.52
N ILE A 945 38.44 -29.06 9.55
CA ILE A 945 38.47 -28.47 10.90
C ILE A 945 39.93 -28.25 11.29
N GLY A 946 40.27 -26.99 11.56
CA GLY A 946 41.63 -26.50 11.78
C GLY A 946 41.59 -25.04 12.23
N PRO A 947 42.72 -24.46 12.67
CA PRO A 947 42.72 -23.11 13.26
C PRO A 947 42.31 -22.01 12.27
N ASN A 948 42.54 -22.22 10.97
CA ASN A 948 42.17 -21.28 9.91
C ASN A 948 40.87 -21.69 9.20
N ASP A 949 40.24 -22.80 9.62
CA ASP A 949 39.04 -23.36 9.03
C ASP A 949 37.85 -22.99 9.93
N PHE A 950 37.21 -21.86 9.62
CA PHE A 950 36.11 -21.27 10.38
C PHE A 950 34.78 -21.98 10.10
N ASN A 951 34.74 -23.27 10.47
CA ASN A 951 33.62 -24.17 10.24
C ASN A 951 33.16 -24.78 11.57
N VAL A 952 31.85 -24.95 11.73
CA VAL A 952 31.24 -25.66 12.86
C VAL A 952 31.50 -27.16 12.69
N PRO A 953 32.01 -27.90 13.69
CA PRO A 953 32.14 -29.35 13.59
C PRO A 953 30.77 -30.01 13.32
N PRO A 954 30.68 -31.06 12.48
CA PRO A 954 29.45 -31.80 12.23
C PRO A 954 28.68 -32.17 13.50
N GLN A 955 27.46 -31.66 13.62
CA GLN A 955 26.59 -31.84 14.79
C GLN A 955 25.81 -33.15 14.69
N ASN A 956 25.30 -33.66 15.82
CA ASN A 956 24.40 -34.83 15.84
C ASN A 956 23.39 -34.73 17.01
N THR A 957 22.95 -33.50 17.26
CA THR A 957 21.89 -33.10 18.18
C THR A 957 20.50 -33.43 17.59
N PRO A 958 19.49 -33.68 18.44
CA PRO A 958 18.08 -33.64 18.04
C PRO A 958 17.71 -32.29 17.40
N ASN A 959 16.70 -32.29 16.54
CA ASN A 959 16.23 -31.12 15.80
C ASN A 959 14.87 -31.42 15.15
N ILE A 960 14.04 -30.38 14.95
CA ILE A 960 12.67 -30.47 14.45
C ILE A 960 12.58 -31.21 13.11
N MET A 961 13.60 -31.07 12.24
CA MET A 961 13.71 -31.77 10.96
C MET A 961 13.79 -33.30 11.17
N THR A 962 14.63 -33.77 12.08
CA THR A 962 14.68 -35.19 12.43
C THR A 962 13.41 -35.68 13.11
N ASP A 963 12.81 -34.89 13.99
CA ASP A 963 11.63 -35.30 14.76
C ASP A 963 10.34 -35.30 13.92
N MET A 964 10.18 -34.35 12.98
CA MET A 964 9.13 -34.41 11.95
C MET A 964 9.21 -35.70 11.15
N SER A 965 10.40 -36.06 10.65
CA SER A 965 10.60 -37.32 9.93
C SER A 965 10.39 -38.56 10.80
N GLY A 966 10.74 -38.51 12.09
CA GLY A 966 10.46 -39.57 13.06
C GLY A 966 8.97 -39.82 13.29
N HIS A 967 8.14 -38.79 13.15
CA HIS A 967 6.67 -38.83 13.34
C HIS A 967 5.87 -38.90 12.03
N GLY A 968 6.52 -39.05 10.88
CA GLY A 968 5.85 -39.13 9.57
C GLY A 968 5.28 -37.79 9.07
N VAL A 969 5.80 -36.67 9.57
CA VAL A 969 5.52 -35.32 9.07
C VAL A 969 6.53 -35.02 7.97
N SER A 970 6.03 -34.81 6.75
CA SER A 970 6.86 -34.46 5.59
C SER A 970 7.36 -33.02 5.71
N TRP A 971 8.65 -32.80 5.48
CA TRP A 971 9.25 -31.47 5.48
C TRP A 971 10.28 -31.34 4.35
N ASN A 972 10.43 -30.15 3.79
CA ASN A 972 11.57 -29.76 2.94
C ASN A 972 12.15 -28.42 3.43
N TRP A 973 13.44 -28.22 3.17
CA TRP A 973 14.10 -26.91 3.27
C TRP A 973 14.47 -26.46 1.85
N PHE A 974 13.94 -25.32 1.41
CA PHE A 974 14.09 -24.82 0.05
C PHE A 974 14.99 -23.57 0.02
N SER A 975 16.23 -23.77 -0.41
CA SER A 975 17.25 -22.72 -0.46
C SER A 975 17.45 -22.23 -1.90
N GLN A 976 17.31 -20.93 -2.15
CA GLN A 976 17.57 -20.36 -3.48
C GLN A 976 19.06 -20.49 -3.83
N GLY A 977 19.35 -21.01 -5.02
CA GLY A 977 20.72 -21.34 -5.44
C GLY A 977 21.17 -22.78 -5.16
N TRP A 978 20.39 -23.60 -4.43
CA TRP A 978 20.66 -25.03 -4.28
C TRP A 978 20.41 -25.81 -5.57
N ASN A 979 21.45 -26.41 -6.16
CA ASN A 979 21.33 -27.30 -7.32
C ASN A 979 21.82 -28.71 -6.97
N ASN A 980 21.06 -29.45 -6.15
CA ASN A 980 21.30 -30.87 -5.83
C ASN A 980 22.74 -31.17 -5.35
N GLY A 981 23.21 -30.39 -4.38
CA GLY A 981 24.57 -30.48 -3.84
C GLY A 981 25.66 -29.77 -4.65
N LYS A 982 25.30 -28.99 -5.68
CA LYS A 982 26.16 -28.04 -6.40
C LYS A 982 25.59 -26.62 -6.29
N PRO A 983 25.76 -25.93 -5.15
CA PRO A 983 25.22 -24.59 -4.94
C PRO A 983 25.77 -23.58 -5.96
N SER A 984 25.01 -22.50 -6.20
CA SER A 984 25.46 -21.34 -6.98
C SER A 984 26.46 -20.49 -6.17
N PRO A 985 27.17 -19.53 -6.79
CA PRO A 985 28.13 -18.65 -6.09
C PRO A 985 27.51 -17.64 -5.11
N VAL A 986 26.19 -17.61 -5.00
CA VAL A 986 25.39 -16.70 -4.15
C VAL A 986 24.45 -17.49 -3.25
N PHE A 987 24.74 -18.78 -3.04
CA PHE A 987 23.97 -19.64 -2.15
C PHE A 987 24.45 -19.44 -0.72
N ASP A 988 23.53 -19.06 0.15
CA ASP A 988 23.77 -18.94 1.57
C ASP A 988 24.02 -20.33 2.19
N ASP A 989 25.28 -20.60 2.54
CA ASP A 989 25.68 -21.77 3.31
C ASP A 989 25.19 -21.72 4.77
N LEU A 990 25.01 -20.54 5.37
CA LEU A 990 24.67 -20.36 6.79
C LEU A 990 23.17 -20.58 7.04
N GLY A 991 22.32 -20.06 6.17
CA GLY A 991 20.86 -20.18 6.22
C GLY A 991 20.29 -21.53 5.76
N ASP A 992 21.13 -22.53 5.50
CA ASP A 992 20.71 -23.93 5.30
C ASP A 992 21.16 -24.77 6.53
N PRO A 993 20.38 -24.77 7.63
CA PRO A 993 20.80 -25.40 8.87
C PRO A 993 20.94 -26.92 8.74
N GLY A 994 20.33 -27.54 7.71
CA GLY A 994 20.54 -28.94 7.35
C GLY A 994 22.03 -29.29 7.16
N LEU A 995 22.84 -28.34 6.68
CA LEU A 995 24.29 -28.50 6.48
C LEU A 995 25.10 -28.63 7.77
N PHE A 996 24.53 -28.34 8.94
CA PHE A 996 25.23 -28.49 10.22
C PHE A 996 25.17 -29.95 10.73
N PHE A 997 24.13 -30.70 10.40
CA PHE A 997 23.80 -31.95 11.09
C PHE A 997 24.18 -33.23 10.33
N THR A 998 24.88 -34.13 11.01
CA THR A 998 25.28 -35.47 10.55
C THR A 998 24.07 -36.37 10.33
N ASN A 999 23.07 -36.30 11.20
CA ASN A 999 21.84 -37.10 11.10
C ASN A 999 20.96 -36.69 9.90
N ILE A 1000 21.18 -35.52 9.30
CA ILE A 1000 20.62 -35.13 8.00
C ILE A 1000 21.60 -35.51 6.87
N MET A 1001 22.81 -34.95 6.88
CA MET A 1001 23.75 -35.02 5.74
C MET A 1001 24.36 -36.40 5.48
N LYS A 1002 24.19 -37.37 6.39
CA LYS A 1002 24.61 -38.78 6.22
C LYS A 1002 23.44 -39.77 6.11
N THR A 1003 22.20 -39.30 6.05
CA THR A 1003 21.00 -40.14 5.88
C THR A 1003 20.24 -39.78 4.61
N SER A 1004 19.09 -40.41 4.37
CA SER A 1004 18.18 -40.03 3.29
C SER A 1004 17.54 -38.65 3.48
N LEU A 1005 17.56 -38.09 4.71
CA LEU A 1005 16.99 -36.77 5.01
C LEU A 1005 17.70 -35.63 4.29
N LYS A 1006 18.95 -35.84 3.83
CA LYS A 1006 19.62 -34.91 2.90
C LYS A 1006 18.78 -34.61 1.65
N ASN A 1007 17.92 -35.54 1.22
CA ASN A 1007 17.06 -35.35 0.04
C ASN A 1007 15.91 -34.35 0.28
N ASN A 1008 15.68 -33.93 1.52
CA ASN A 1008 14.72 -32.90 1.89
C ASN A 1008 15.32 -31.49 1.78
N LEU A 1009 16.65 -31.37 1.62
CA LEU A 1009 17.34 -30.11 1.29
C LEU A 1009 17.26 -29.91 -0.23
N GLN A 1010 16.59 -28.84 -0.64
CA GLN A 1010 16.06 -28.66 -1.98
C GLN A 1010 16.25 -27.24 -2.50
N GLY A 1011 16.13 -27.08 -3.82
CA GLY A 1011 16.19 -25.79 -4.49
C GLY A 1011 14.81 -25.27 -4.84
N MET A 1012 14.71 -23.97 -5.11
CA MET A 1012 13.45 -23.35 -5.56
C MET A 1012 12.86 -24.00 -6.83
N GLN A 1013 13.67 -24.63 -7.68
CA GLN A 1013 13.16 -25.44 -8.80
C GLN A 1013 12.30 -26.63 -8.34
N GLN A 1014 12.62 -27.27 -7.22
CA GLN A 1014 11.79 -28.31 -6.62
C GLN A 1014 10.55 -27.69 -5.96
N PHE A 1015 10.69 -26.56 -5.26
CA PHE A 1015 9.54 -25.82 -4.72
C PHE A 1015 8.49 -25.52 -5.81
N TRP A 1016 8.91 -24.98 -6.97
CA TRP A 1016 8.01 -24.71 -8.09
C TRP A 1016 7.44 -25.99 -8.74
N THR A 1017 8.13 -27.12 -8.61
CA THR A 1017 7.67 -28.45 -9.08
C THR A 1017 6.61 -29.03 -8.14
N ASP A 1018 6.79 -28.87 -6.83
CA ASP A 1018 5.82 -29.22 -5.79
C ASP A 1018 4.58 -28.31 -5.94
N MET A 1019 4.78 -27.00 -6.17
CA MET A 1019 3.71 -26.03 -6.48
C MET A 1019 2.84 -26.42 -7.68
N LYS A 1020 3.45 -26.92 -8.77
CA LYS A 1020 2.72 -27.38 -9.96
C LYS A 1020 2.06 -28.76 -9.78
N SER A 1021 2.69 -29.68 -9.03
CA SER A 1021 2.20 -31.06 -8.87
C SER A 1021 1.17 -31.23 -7.74
N GLY A 1022 1.13 -30.31 -6.77
CA GLY A 1022 0.24 -30.37 -5.61
C GLY A 1022 0.73 -31.30 -4.49
N ASN A 1023 1.97 -31.79 -4.58
CA ASN A 1023 2.59 -32.73 -3.65
C ASN A 1023 3.47 -31.98 -2.63
N PHE A 1024 2.85 -31.27 -1.70
CA PHE A 1024 3.57 -30.47 -0.72
C PHE A 1024 3.98 -31.27 0.52
N PRO A 1025 5.15 -30.96 1.11
CA PRO A 1025 5.41 -31.36 2.49
C PRO A 1025 4.45 -30.64 3.45
N ALA A 1026 4.28 -31.17 4.65
CA ALA A 1026 3.53 -30.52 5.72
C ALA A 1026 4.24 -29.26 6.27
N VAL A 1027 5.57 -29.20 6.20
CA VAL A 1027 6.36 -28.01 6.53
C VAL A 1027 7.36 -27.69 5.41
N SER A 1028 7.39 -26.42 4.98
CA SER A 1028 8.32 -25.90 3.98
C SER A 1028 9.08 -24.71 4.56
N PHE A 1029 10.36 -24.89 4.89
CA PHE A 1029 11.23 -23.75 5.15
C PHE A 1029 11.76 -23.21 3.83
N ILE A 1030 11.90 -21.88 3.70
CA ILE A 1030 12.32 -21.21 2.46
C ILE A 1030 13.31 -20.09 2.80
N LYS A 1031 14.54 -20.22 2.30
CA LYS A 1031 15.60 -19.21 2.39
C LYS A 1031 15.88 -18.62 0.99
N PRO A 1032 15.76 -17.29 0.79
CA PRO A 1032 16.27 -16.63 -0.40
C PRO A 1032 17.80 -16.76 -0.49
N ASN A 1033 18.39 -16.20 -1.54
CA ASN A 1033 19.84 -16.16 -1.70
C ASN A 1033 20.40 -14.78 -1.32
N ASP A 1034 21.73 -14.63 -1.24
CA ASP A 1034 22.46 -13.42 -0.77
C ASP A 1034 22.08 -12.08 -1.46
N ILE A 1035 21.28 -12.16 -2.54
CA ILE A 1035 20.80 -11.03 -3.35
C ILE A 1035 19.35 -10.67 -2.99
N ASN A 1036 18.53 -11.61 -2.50
CA ASN A 1036 17.07 -11.46 -2.35
C ASN A 1036 16.55 -11.73 -0.92
N ASP A 1037 17.43 -11.87 0.07
CA ASP A 1037 17.09 -12.15 1.47
C ASP A 1037 16.78 -10.90 2.31
N GLY A 1038 17.13 -9.71 1.81
CA GLY A 1038 16.96 -8.44 2.50
C GLY A 1038 18.22 -7.91 3.18
N HIS A 1039 19.23 -8.77 3.42
CA HIS A 1039 20.46 -8.45 4.16
C HIS A 1039 21.03 -7.09 3.70
N PRO A 1040 21.36 -6.15 4.61
CA PRO A 1040 21.95 -4.88 4.24
C PRO A 1040 23.28 -5.11 3.49
N ALA A 1041 23.71 -4.11 2.74
CA ALA A 1041 24.85 -4.15 1.81
C ALA A 1041 24.73 -5.10 0.60
N SER A 1042 24.35 -6.38 0.75
CA SER A 1042 24.25 -7.36 -0.35
C SER A 1042 22.87 -7.43 -1.01
N SER A 1043 21.80 -7.21 -0.24
CA SER A 1043 20.40 -7.17 -0.67
C SER A 1043 19.73 -5.86 -0.19
N ASN A 1044 18.40 -5.81 -0.22
CA ASN A 1044 17.58 -4.71 0.29
C ASN A 1044 16.11 -5.15 0.45
N PRO A 1045 15.30 -4.46 1.29
CA PRO A 1045 13.90 -4.77 1.53
C PRO A 1045 13.04 -5.00 0.28
N ALA A 1046 13.25 -4.22 -0.79
CA ALA A 1046 12.46 -4.37 -2.01
C ALA A 1046 12.69 -5.71 -2.74
N LEU A 1047 13.89 -6.29 -2.66
CA LEU A 1047 14.18 -7.60 -3.25
C LEU A 1047 13.58 -8.74 -2.42
N PHE A 1048 13.66 -8.66 -1.09
CA PHE A 1048 12.99 -9.60 -0.19
C PHE A 1048 11.46 -9.56 -0.35
N GLU A 1049 10.87 -8.36 -0.39
CA GLU A 1049 9.44 -8.20 -0.63
C GLU A 1049 8.98 -8.83 -1.95
N ASN A 1050 9.74 -8.65 -3.04
CA ASN A 1050 9.44 -9.30 -4.33
C ASN A 1050 9.51 -10.84 -4.24
N PHE A 1051 10.47 -11.39 -3.49
CA PHE A 1051 10.60 -12.84 -3.28
C PHE A 1051 9.42 -13.41 -2.47
N VAL A 1052 9.09 -12.77 -1.35
CA VAL A 1052 7.94 -13.12 -0.50
C VAL A 1052 6.62 -12.99 -1.28
N GLN A 1053 6.46 -11.92 -2.07
CA GLN A 1053 5.27 -11.68 -2.89
C GLN A 1053 5.05 -12.79 -3.91
N ASN A 1054 6.12 -13.21 -4.60
CA ASN A 1054 6.09 -14.28 -5.59
C ASN A 1054 5.59 -15.61 -4.97
N ILE A 1055 6.11 -15.98 -3.80
CA ILE A 1055 5.69 -17.20 -3.09
C ILE A 1055 4.22 -17.10 -2.65
N ILE A 1056 3.81 -16.01 -2.01
CA ILE A 1056 2.43 -15.83 -1.53
C ILE A 1056 1.43 -15.82 -2.69
N GLN A 1057 1.76 -15.17 -3.81
CA GLN A 1057 0.93 -15.18 -5.03
C GLN A 1057 0.67 -16.61 -5.53
N HIS A 1058 1.71 -17.44 -5.65
CA HIS A 1058 1.56 -18.82 -6.10
C HIS A 1058 0.78 -19.68 -5.10
N ILE A 1059 0.99 -19.51 -3.79
CA ILE A 1059 0.25 -20.23 -2.74
C ILE A 1059 -1.24 -19.87 -2.80
N GLN A 1060 -1.58 -18.58 -2.91
CA GLN A 1060 -2.95 -18.08 -3.01
C GLN A 1060 -3.65 -18.47 -4.32
N ALA A 1061 -2.92 -18.52 -5.44
CA ALA A 1061 -3.45 -19.00 -6.71
C ALA A 1061 -3.91 -20.47 -6.64
N ASN A 1062 -3.14 -21.32 -5.96
CA ASN A 1062 -3.57 -22.68 -5.64
C ASN A 1062 -4.57 -22.68 -4.47
N LYS A 1063 -5.84 -22.37 -4.76
CA LYS A 1063 -6.91 -22.25 -3.75
C LYS A 1063 -7.02 -23.48 -2.83
N LYS A 1064 -6.75 -24.70 -3.32
CA LYS A 1064 -6.75 -25.92 -2.48
C LYS A 1064 -5.66 -25.83 -1.42
N LEU A 1065 -4.44 -25.46 -1.81
CA LEU A 1065 -3.31 -25.26 -0.90
C LEU A 1065 -3.60 -24.11 0.07
N TRP A 1066 -3.97 -22.93 -0.43
CA TRP A 1066 -4.24 -21.73 0.39
C TRP A 1066 -5.21 -22.02 1.54
N TYR A 1067 -6.35 -22.68 1.27
CA TYR A 1067 -7.35 -23.02 2.28
C TYR A 1067 -6.88 -24.02 3.37
N SER A 1068 -5.72 -24.63 3.21
CA SER A 1068 -5.08 -25.50 4.21
C SER A 1068 -3.67 -25.03 4.60
N SER A 1069 -3.32 -23.76 4.36
CA SER A 1069 -1.96 -23.23 4.56
C SER A 1069 -1.87 -22.10 5.58
N ALA A 1070 -0.67 -21.97 6.15
CA ALA A 1070 -0.17 -20.74 6.76
C ALA A 1070 1.20 -20.41 6.18
N VAL A 1071 1.48 -19.13 5.95
CA VAL A 1071 2.80 -18.61 5.61
C VAL A 1071 3.26 -17.73 6.77
N MET A 1072 4.39 -18.08 7.37
CA MET A 1072 5.13 -17.24 8.31
C MET A 1072 6.25 -16.54 7.55
N ILE A 1073 6.43 -15.24 7.77
CA ILE A 1073 7.50 -14.43 7.17
C ILE A 1073 8.25 -13.78 8.33
N THR A 1074 9.55 -14.04 8.43
CA THR A 1074 10.42 -13.56 9.52
C THR A 1074 11.82 -13.24 9.00
N MET A 1075 12.66 -12.66 9.85
CA MET A 1075 14.12 -12.58 9.66
C MET A 1075 14.82 -13.69 10.46
N ASP A 1076 16.12 -13.85 10.24
CA ASP A 1076 17.03 -14.67 11.04
C ASP A 1076 17.50 -13.97 12.33
N GLU A 1077 17.69 -12.65 12.29
CA GLU A 1077 18.24 -11.80 13.33
C GLU A 1077 18.03 -10.30 12.99
N SER A 1078 18.42 -9.39 13.88
CA SER A 1078 18.00 -7.98 13.83
C SER A 1078 18.90 -7.04 12.99
N GLY A 1079 19.97 -7.55 12.37
CA GLY A 1079 21.01 -6.76 11.71
C GLY A 1079 21.82 -5.89 12.67
N GLY A 1080 21.62 -6.05 13.98
CA GLY A 1080 22.10 -5.08 14.98
C GLY A 1080 21.47 -3.69 14.84
N TYR A 1081 20.38 -3.55 14.08
CA TYR A 1081 19.57 -2.32 14.02
C TYR A 1081 18.94 -2.03 15.39
N TYR A 1082 18.70 -0.75 15.65
CA TYR A 1082 18.02 -0.27 16.86
C TYR A 1082 16.63 -0.90 17.00
N ASP A 1083 16.25 -1.24 18.24
CA ASP A 1083 14.89 -1.61 18.62
C ASP A 1083 14.62 -1.19 20.07
N ASN A 1084 13.41 -0.67 20.33
CA ASN A 1084 12.98 -0.21 21.65
C ASN A 1084 12.29 -1.29 22.52
N GLY A 1085 12.15 -2.51 22.00
CA GLY A 1085 11.36 -3.57 22.63
C GLY A 1085 11.92 -4.08 23.95
N TYR A 1086 11.03 -4.55 24.82
CA TYR A 1086 11.42 -5.32 26.00
C TYR A 1086 12.04 -6.66 25.58
N ILE A 1087 13.26 -6.95 26.04
CA ILE A 1087 13.95 -8.22 25.80
C ILE A 1087 13.91 -9.07 27.08
N GLN A 1088 13.62 -10.37 26.94
CA GLN A 1088 13.60 -11.34 28.04
C GLN A 1088 14.86 -12.23 28.00
N PRO A 1089 15.87 -12.04 28.87
CA PRO A 1089 16.96 -13.00 29.01
C PRO A 1089 16.45 -14.40 29.43
N LEU A 1090 16.38 -15.31 28.46
CA LEU A 1090 16.04 -16.72 28.62
C LEU A 1090 17.23 -17.53 29.13
N THR A 1091 18.45 -17.22 28.66
CA THR A 1091 19.70 -17.93 28.99
C THR A 1091 20.89 -16.95 28.96
N VAL A 1092 22.13 -17.47 28.99
CA VAL A 1092 23.36 -16.68 28.70
C VAL A 1092 23.40 -16.20 27.24
N PHE A 1093 22.55 -16.74 26.35
CA PHE A 1093 22.66 -16.52 24.91
C PHE A 1093 21.66 -15.52 24.34
N GLY A 1094 20.59 -15.22 25.07
CA GLY A 1094 19.46 -14.44 24.57
C GLY A 1094 18.27 -14.50 25.53
N ASP A 1095 17.08 -14.01 25.16
CA ASP A 1095 16.75 -13.49 23.82
C ASP A 1095 17.56 -12.27 23.39
N GLY A 1096 17.54 -11.99 22.08
CA GLY A 1096 17.99 -10.75 21.48
C GLY A 1096 16.85 -9.75 21.21
N PRO A 1097 17.10 -8.72 20.37
CA PRO A 1097 16.12 -7.74 19.95
C PRO A 1097 14.91 -8.34 19.23
N ARG A 1098 13.84 -7.54 19.08
CA ARG A 1098 12.69 -7.92 18.27
C ARG A 1098 13.04 -7.89 16.77
N ILE A 1099 12.44 -8.81 16.03
CA ILE A 1099 12.51 -8.90 14.57
C ILE A 1099 11.10 -9.09 13.99
N PRO A 1100 10.86 -8.77 12.72
CA PRO A 1100 9.57 -9.01 12.07
C PRO A 1100 9.08 -10.47 12.19
N LEU A 1101 7.81 -10.66 12.57
CA LEU A 1101 7.06 -11.88 12.22
C LEU A 1101 5.67 -11.49 11.70
N ILE A 1102 5.31 -12.03 10.53
CA ILE A 1102 3.96 -11.92 9.96
C ILE A 1102 3.42 -13.31 9.60
N VAL A 1103 2.15 -13.53 9.91
CA VAL A 1103 1.39 -14.75 9.61
C VAL A 1103 0.30 -14.45 8.58
N VAL A 1104 0.43 -15.04 7.39
CA VAL A 1104 -0.48 -14.87 6.25
C VAL A 1104 -1.22 -16.19 6.00
N SER A 1105 -2.51 -16.24 6.30
CA SER A 1105 -3.33 -17.46 6.24
C SER A 1105 -4.82 -17.11 6.15
N PRO A 1106 -5.69 -17.97 5.58
CA PRO A 1106 -7.14 -17.87 5.74
C PRO A 1106 -7.62 -17.91 7.20
N TYR A 1107 -6.75 -18.34 8.12
CA TYR A 1107 -7.01 -18.46 9.55
C TYR A 1107 -6.40 -17.32 10.38
N ALA A 1108 -5.58 -16.45 9.78
CA ALA A 1108 -5.06 -15.25 10.43
C ALA A 1108 -6.15 -14.16 10.46
N GLN A 1109 -6.27 -13.41 11.54
CA GLN A 1109 -7.20 -12.28 11.60
C GLN A 1109 -6.52 -11.05 10.99
N GLY A 1110 -7.06 -10.54 9.88
CA GLY A 1110 -6.42 -9.48 9.11
C GLY A 1110 -6.21 -8.19 9.91
N GLY A 1111 -4.96 -7.72 9.96
CA GLY A 1111 -4.47 -6.61 10.77
C GLY A 1111 -4.65 -6.81 12.27
N PHE A 1112 -4.62 -8.04 12.76
CA PHE A 1112 -4.45 -8.36 14.18
C PHE A 1112 -2.97 -8.19 14.57
N VAL A 1113 -2.72 -7.64 15.76
CA VAL A 1113 -1.38 -7.53 16.34
C VAL A 1113 -1.30 -8.47 17.54
N ASP A 1114 -0.41 -9.47 17.47
CA ASP A 1114 -0.16 -10.41 18.54
C ASP A 1114 1.01 -9.94 19.40
N HIS A 1115 0.72 -9.54 20.64
CA HIS A 1115 1.71 -9.11 21.62
C HIS A 1115 2.37 -10.27 22.38
N THR A 1116 2.03 -11.53 22.04
CA THR A 1116 2.55 -12.72 22.75
C THR A 1116 4.06 -12.85 22.55
N TYR A 1117 4.80 -12.75 23.66
CA TYR A 1117 6.26 -12.88 23.66
C TYR A 1117 6.70 -14.21 23.04
N THR A 1118 7.46 -14.15 21.96
CA THR A 1118 7.83 -15.27 21.09
C THR A 1118 9.22 -15.10 20.48
N ASP A 1119 9.75 -16.16 19.90
CA ASP A 1119 11.11 -16.25 19.34
C ASP A 1119 11.14 -17.30 18.19
N HIS A 1120 12.29 -17.54 17.57
CA HIS A 1120 12.41 -18.59 16.53
C HIS A 1120 11.93 -19.97 17.00
N VAL A 1121 12.21 -20.36 18.25
CA VAL A 1121 11.80 -21.68 18.79
C VAL A 1121 10.27 -21.76 19.00
N SER A 1122 9.58 -20.62 19.00
CA SER A 1122 8.11 -20.59 18.95
C SER A 1122 7.56 -21.12 17.61
N ILE A 1123 8.37 -21.20 16.54
CA ILE A 1123 8.03 -21.88 15.27
C ILE A 1123 8.08 -23.41 15.45
N ASP A 1124 9.13 -23.94 16.10
CA ASP A 1124 9.21 -25.36 16.48
C ASP A 1124 8.01 -25.76 17.35
N LYS A 1125 7.68 -24.94 18.36
CA LYS A 1125 6.49 -25.14 19.20
C LYS A 1125 5.18 -25.12 18.42
N TYR A 1126 5.04 -24.29 17.38
CA TYR A 1126 3.87 -24.33 16.50
C TYR A 1126 3.79 -25.66 15.72
N ILE A 1127 4.92 -26.18 15.24
CA ILE A 1127 5.00 -27.46 14.53
C ILE A 1127 4.63 -28.62 15.47
N GLU A 1128 5.14 -28.64 16.70
CA GLU A 1128 4.77 -29.59 17.76
C GLU A 1128 3.27 -29.52 18.11
N ALA A 1129 2.78 -28.29 18.35
CA ALA A 1129 1.39 -28.02 18.66
C ALA A 1129 0.46 -28.48 17.54
N ASN A 1130 0.79 -28.22 16.27
CA ASN A 1130 -0.07 -28.58 15.14
C ASN A 1130 0.01 -30.07 14.79
N TRP A 1131 1.19 -30.68 14.68
CA TRP A 1131 1.33 -32.07 14.21
C TRP A 1131 1.40 -33.13 15.32
N GLY A 1132 1.54 -32.74 16.59
CA GLY A 1132 1.57 -33.69 17.71
C GLY A 1132 2.93 -34.34 17.97
N ILE A 1133 3.99 -33.70 17.52
CA ILE A 1133 5.37 -34.02 17.87
C ILE A 1133 5.60 -33.55 19.33
N PRO A 1134 6.34 -34.30 20.17
CA PRO A 1134 6.79 -33.83 21.48
C PRO A 1134 7.99 -32.86 21.36
N PRO A 1135 8.30 -32.07 22.40
CA PRO A 1135 9.51 -31.26 22.45
C PRO A 1135 10.79 -32.03 22.11
N ILE A 1136 11.67 -31.39 21.35
CA ILE A 1136 12.88 -31.91 20.69
C ILE A 1136 13.81 -32.64 21.69
N ALA A 1137 14.01 -32.05 22.87
CA ALA A 1137 14.71 -32.66 23.99
C ALA A 1137 14.19 -32.11 25.31
N SER A 1138 14.56 -32.68 26.47
CA SER A 1138 14.16 -32.12 27.78
C SER A 1138 15.02 -30.93 28.24
N ASN A 1139 15.76 -30.31 27.33
CA ASN A 1139 16.78 -29.29 27.62
C ASN A 1139 16.83 -28.17 26.55
N THR A 1140 15.80 -28.10 25.72
CA THR A 1140 15.63 -27.15 24.62
C THR A 1140 14.56 -26.11 24.99
N ILE A 1141 14.56 -24.96 24.32
CA ILE A 1141 13.77 -23.76 24.71
C ILE A 1141 12.26 -23.96 24.45
N ASP A 1142 11.91 -24.85 23.51
CA ASP A 1142 10.58 -25.41 23.24
C ASP A 1142 9.80 -25.85 24.51
N ASN A 1143 10.50 -26.32 25.55
CA ASN A 1143 9.93 -26.75 26.83
C ASN A 1143 9.40 -25.59 27.70
N LEU A 1144 9.65 -24.33 27.34
CA LEU A 1144 9.16 -23.17 28.10
C LEU A 1144 7.64 -23.05 28.00
N PRO A 1145 6.97 -22.62 29.10
CA PRO A 1145 5.53 -22.43 29.10
C PRO A 1145 5.13 -21.28 28.17
N ASN A 1146 3.92 -21.33 27.63
CA ASN A 1146 3.34 -20.21 26.90
C ASN A 1146 3.15 -18.99 27.85
N PRO A 1147 3.27 -17.74 27.36
CA PRO A 1147 3.10 -16.54 28.18
C PRO A 1147 1.72 -16.44 28.84
N VAL A 1148 1.72 -16.03 30.10
CA VAL A 1148 0.56 -15.44 30.77
C VAL A 1148 0.73 -13.93 30.64
N THR A 1149 -0.06 -13.30 29.76
CA THR A 1149 0.00 -11.87 29.46
C THR A 1149 -0.92 -11.06 30.37
N ASN A 1150 -0.50 -9.83 30.70
CA ASN A 1150 -1.31 -8.90 31.49
C ASN A 1150 -1.93 -7.83 30.55
N PRO A 1151 -3.26 -7.61 30.55
CA PRO A 1151 -3.88 -6.60 29.68
C PRO A 1151 -3.42 -5.14 29.89
N SER A 1152 -2.69 -4.80 30.96
CA SER A 1152 -2.05 -3.48 31.12
C SER A 1152 -0.58 -3.42 30.70
N ASP A 1153 0.04 -4.57 30.43
CA ASP A 1153 1.42 -4.73 29.97
C ASP A 1153 1.53 -6.08 29.23
N PRO A 1154 1.10 -6.14 27.95
CA PRO A 1154 0.96 -7.41 27.24
C PRO A 1154 2.30 -7.96 26.75
N TYR A 1155 3.32 -7.10 26.60
CA TYR A 1155 4.63 -7.45 26.07
C TYR A 1155 5.47 -8.25 27.07
N ILE A 1156 5.24 -8.05 28.37
CA ILE A 1156 6.03 -8.65 29.45
C ILE A 1156 5.24 -9.80 30.10
N PRO A 1157 5.65 -11.08 29.96
CA PRO A 1157 4.94 -12.18 30.60
C PRO A 1157 4.97 -12.10 32.13
N GLU A 1158 3.91 -12.58 32.79
CA GLU A 1158 3.87 -12.72 34.25
C GLU A 1158 4.60 -13.98 34.74
N ASN A 1159 4.69 -15.01 33.89
CA ASN A 1159 5.22 -16.35 34.20
C ASN A 1159 6.64 -16.61 33.67
N ARG A 1160 7.46 -15.57 33.50
CA ARG A 1160 8.80 -15.64 32.90
C ARG A 1160 9.71 -16.68 33.60
N PRO A 1161 10.58 -17.41 32.86
CA PRO A 1161 10.78 -17.34 31.42
C PRO A 1161 9.65 -18.06 30.65
N ALA A 1162 9.17 -17.45 29.55
CA ALA A 1162 8.06 -17.97 28.74
C ALA A 1162 8.19 -17.52 27.27
N ILE A 1163 7.86 -18.41 26.34
CA ILE A 1163 7.74 -18.13 24.88
C ILE A 1163 6.47 -18.79 24.33
N GLY A 1164 5.80 -18.15 23.36
CA GLY A 1164 4.54 -18.65 22.79
C GLY A 1164 4.67 -19.94 21.97
N ASP A 1165 3.57 -20.32 21.31
CA ASP A 1165 3.51 -21.42 20.34
C ASP A 1165 2.87 -20.97 19.01
N LEU A 1166 2.78 -19.66 18.79
CA LEU A 1166 2.16 -18.97 17.66
C LEU A 1166 0.68 -19.34 17.38
N THR A 1167 0.02 -20.13 18.23
CA THR A 1167 -1.39 -20.50 18.03
C THR A 1167 -2.34 -19.31 18.23
N THR A 1168 -1.91 -18.29 18.97
CA THR A 1168 -2.58 -17.00 19.16
C THR A 1168 -2.77 -16.20 17.88
N SER A 1169 -1.91 -16.41 16.88
CA SER A 1169 -2.03 -15.76 15.56
C SER A 1169 -3.13 -16.36 14.65
N PHE A 1170 -3.92 -17.33 15.14
CA PHE A 1170 -4.90 -18.05 14.33
C PHE A 1170 -6.28 -18.19 14.99
N HIS A 1171 -7.34 -18.03 14.19
CA HIS A 1171 -8.74 -18.14 14.63
C HIS A 1171 -9.53 -19.17 13.80
N TYR A 1172 -9.33 -20.46 14.11
CA TYR A 1172 -9.90 -21.59 13.35
C TYR A 1172 -11.44 -21.73 13.39
N SER A 1173 -12.15 -20.95 14.23
CA SER A 1173 -13.59 -21.07 14.46
C SER A 1173 -14.48 -20.25 13.52
N THR A 1174 -13.88 -19.51 12.58
CA THR A 1174 -14.53 -18.40 11.86
C THR A 1174 -15.06 -18.74 10.46
N LEU A 1175 -14.63 -19.83 9.83
CA LEU A 1175 -15.00 -20.14 8.44
C LEU A 1175 -16.38 -20.83 8.32
N THR A 1176 -17.42 -20.07 8.02
CA THR A 1176 -18.67 -20.63 7.47
C THR A 1176 -18.52 -20.91 5.97
N PRO A 1177 -19.39 -21.74 5.36
CA PRO A 1177 -19.37 -21.96 3.90
C PRO A 1177 -19.57 -20.67 3.07
N THR A 1178 -20.13 -19.62 3.65
CA THR A 1178 -20.36 -18.30 3.06
C THR A 1178 -19.12 -17.40 3.04
N ASP A 1179 -18.15 -17.59 3.95
CA ASP A 1179 -16.96 -16.72 4.04
C ASP A 1179 -15.93 -16.98 2.94
N LYS A 1180 -16.10 -18.08 2.20
CA LYS A 1180 -15.34 -18.46 1.00
C LYS A 1180 -15.40 -17.45 -0.17
N GLY A 1181 -16.15 -16.37 -0.02
CA GLY A 1181 -16.26 -15.26 -0.98
C GLY A 1181 -15.58 -13.95 -0.56
N ASN A 1182 -15.09 -13.81 0.68
CA ASN A 1182 -14.62 -12.53 1.23
C ASN A 1182 -13.14 -12.49 1.64
N ILE A 1183 -12.37 -13.56 1.40
CA ILE A 1183 -10.93 -13.60 1.70
C ILE A 1183 -10.13 -13.02 0.52
N PRO A 1184 -9.11 -12.17 0.75
CA PRO A 1184 -8.23 -11.66 -0.30
C PRO A 1184 -7.69 -12.74 -1.24
N SER A 1185 -7.87 -12.52 -2.55
CA SER A 1185 -7.19 -13.25 -3.61
C SER A 1185 -5.92 -12.52 -4.07
N ALA A 1186 -5.02 -13.21 -4.77
CA ALA A 1186 -3.71 -12.70 -5.20
C ALA A 1186 -3.70 -11.47 -6.16
N GLY A 1187 -4.86 -10.86 -6.42
CA GLY A 1187 -5.00 -9.56 -7.07
C GLY A 1187 -5.40 -8.47 -6.07
N GLN A 1188 -4.70 -8.34 -4.93
CA GLN A 1188 -4.94 -7.28 -3.94
C GLN A 1188 -3.71 -6.40 -3.60
N PHE A 1189 -2.60 -6.55 -4.33
CA PHE A 1189 -1.33 -5.95 -3.96
C PHE A 1189 -1.11 -4.57 -4.61
N PRO A 1190 -0.76 -3.52 -3.84
CA PRO A 1190 -0.18 -2.31 -4.42
C PRO A 1190 1.22 -2.63 -4.98
N VAL A 1191 1.63 -1.88 -6.01
CA VAL A 1191 3.01 -1.93 -6.52
C VAL A 1191 3.69 -0.61 -6.18
N GLY A 1192 4.66 -0.66 -5.25
CA GLY A 1192 5.28 0.53 -4.68
C GLY A 1192 5.90 1.48 -5.71
N GLU A 1193 5.56 2.75 -5.59
CA GLU A 1193 6.01 3.81 -6.49
C GLU A 1193 7.38 4.38 -6.05
N GLN A 1194 8.40 4.13 -6.87
CA GLN A 1194 9.73 4.71 -6.71
C GLN A 1194 9.74 6.16 -7.22
N LYS A 1195 9.22 7.08 -6.41
CA LYS A 1195 9.25 8.52 -6.68
C LYS A 1195 10.70 9.04 -6.58
N GLU A 1196 11.39 9.19 -7.70
CA GLU A 1196 12.73 9.81 -7.75
C GLU A 1196 12.66 11.27 -7.24
N LEU A 1197 13.48 11.59 -6.24
CA LEU A 1197 13.59 12.95 -5.73
C LEU A 1197 14.56 13.78 -6.61
N ASN A 1198 13.98 14.48 -7.58
CA ASN A 1198 14.67 15.36 -8.52
C ASN A 1198 15.43 16.52 -7.82
N GLY A 1199 16.69 16.28 -7.45
CA GLY A 1199 17.61 17.27 -6.91
C GLY A 1199 18.00 18.32 -7.96
N LYS A 1200 17.44 19.53 -7.87
CA LYS A 1200 17.71 20.62 -8.83
C LYS A 1200 19.17 21.08 -8.80
N GLY A 1201 19.85 20.99 -9.96
CA GLY A 1201 20.90 21.95 -10.33
C GLY A 1201 22.36 21.48 -10.30
N GLY A 1202 22.69 20.36 -10.96
CA GLY A 1202 24.08 19.98 -11.27
C GLY A 1202 24.23 19.57 -12.74
N SER A 1203 25.02 20.32 -13.53
CA SER A 1203 25.17 20.06 -14.97
C SER A 1203 26.22 18.99 -15.28
N SER A 1204 25.80 17.73 -15.41
CA SER A 1204 26.66 16.64 -15.88
C SER A 1204 27.08 16.83 -17.35
N PRO A 1205 28.34 16.58 -17.72
CA PRO A 1205 28.82 16.71 -19.10
C PRO A 1205 28.36 15.52 -19.96
N ALA A 1206 27.97 15.79 -21.20
CA ALA A 1206 27.52 14.75 -22.13
C ALA A 1206 28.67 13.87 -22.61
N ILE A 1207 28.56 12.56 -22.40
CA ILE A 1207 29.47 11.56 -22.99
C ILE A 1207 28.98 11.21 -24.39
N GLN A 1208 29.67 11.74 -25.40
CA GLN A 1208 29.34 11.53 -26.81
C GLN A 1208 29.91 10.20 -27.33
N MET A 1209 29.05 9.20 -27.53
CA MET A 1209 29.48 7.92 -28.13
C MET A 1209 29.83 8.10 -29.61
N VAL A 1210 31.05 7.71 -30.00
CA VAL A 1210 31.52 7.68 -31.39
C VAL A 1210 31.63 6.21 -31.83
N PRO A 1211 30.95 5.77 -32.90
CA PRO A 1211 31.02 4.39 -33.36
C PRO A 1211 32.37 4.09 -34.01
N ARG A 1212 32.95 2.93 -33.69
CA ARG A 1212 34.17 2.43 -34.33
C ARG A 1212 33.88 1.13 -35.07
N SER A 1213 34.20 1.09 -36.36
CA SER A 1213 33.94 -0.04 -37.25
C SER A 1213 35.23 -0.68 -37.77
N GLN A 1214 35.07 -1.87 -38.35
CA GLN A 1214 36.02 -2.62 -39.19
C GLN A 1214 37.27 -3.24 -38.53
N THR A 1215 37.19 -4.58 -38.44
CA THR A 1215 38.20 -5.58 -38.85
C THR A 1215 39.65 -5.46 -38.39
N GLY A 1216 40.10 -6.47 -37.64
CA GLY A 1216 41.51 -6.81 -37.45
C GLY A 1216 41.64 -8.05 -36.56
N GLY A 1217 41.81 -9.23 -37.15
CA GLY A 1217 41.93 -10.48 -36.38
C GLY A 1217 43.34 -10.73 -35.87
N LEU A 1218 43.45 -11.32 -34.69
CA LEU A 1218 44.68 -11.92 -34.17
C LEU A 1218 44.31 -13.10 -33.27
N ASP A 1219 44.77 -14.29 -33.65
CA ASP A 1219 44.66 -15.55 -32.92
C ASP A 1219 45.96 -15.80 -32.16
N LEU A 1220 45.88 -16.18 -30.88
CA LEU A 1220 46.96 -16.81 -30.10
C LEU A 1220 46.41 -17.34 -28.76
N ALA A 1221 47.01 -18.42 -28.26
CA ALA A 1221 46.54 -19.15 -27.08
C ALA A 1221 47.53 -19.12 -25.89
N ASN A 1222 47.12 -19.79 -24.80
CA ASN A 1222 47.84 -20.19 -23.57
C ASN A 1222 47.82 -19.22 -22.36
N GLU A 1223 47.13 -19.69 -21.32
CA GLU A 1223 47.53 -19.86 -19.90
C GLU A 1223 48.25 -18.77 -19.08
N ASP A 1224 48.02 -18.85 -17.76
CA ASP A 1224 48.69 -18.19 -16.62
C ASP A 1224 48.74 -16.65 -16.57
N SER A 1225 47.74 -16.04 -15.90
CA SER A 1225 47.96 -15.54 -14.50
C SER A 1225 46.76 -14.79 -13.88
N LEU A 1226 46.63 -14.91 -12.55
CA LEU A 1226 46.03 -13.94 -11.61
C LEU A 1226 44.70 -13.28 -12.01
N GLY A 1227 43.61 -14.05 -11.99
CA GLY A 1227 42.24 -13.52 -12.03
C GLY A 1227 41.83 -12.83 -10.73
N VAL A 1228 42.22 -11.56 -10.53
CA VAL A 1228 41.60 -10.67 -9.55
C VAL A 1228 40.46 -9.92 -10.24
N PHE A 1229 39.29 -10.56 -10.31
CA PHE A 1229 38.07 -9.87 -10.70
C PHE A 1229 37.56 -9.04 -9.53
N ARG A 1230 37.65 -7.72 -9.68
CA ARG A 1230 36.80 -6.78 -8.93
C ARG A 1230 35.45 -6.72 -9.61
N VAL A 1231 34.39 -6.68 -8.80
CA VAL A 1231 33.09 -6.13 -9.17
C VAL A 1231 33.17 -4.61 -9.09
#